data_AF-A0A1Q7VQV1-F1
#
_entry.id   AF-A0A1Q7VQV1-F1
#
_cell.length_a   1.000
_cell.length_b   1.000
_cell.length_c   1.000
_cell.angle_alpha   90.00
_cell.angle_beta   90.00
_cell.angle_gamma   90.00
#
_symmetry.space_group_name_H-M   'P 1'
#
loop_
_entity.id
_entity.type
_entity.pdbx_description
1 polymer ?
#
loop_
_entity_poly.entity_id
_entity_poly.type
_entity_poly.pdbx_seq_one_letter_code
_entity_poly.pdbx_strand_id
1 'polypeptide(L)'
;MNAEALLDAGAVLPAGAEVTKDDTVDTLTARAYRHPALEDRVVVRLVPGTLGGAEDLGLEFLQFGAPERVDEVGLVRQQALGFPAWALVHDPANGHHALALVKDIEKLARTAKSRVGPANDGFVALGERLARSVPHFLPTFYEEAGRAFLAADSPSYAATMFGRARDAERSYGLAIDEDRTHAVFLEFALAGALSAKALSAHARDLAARCEPAAAYDRFRRLCVERTLGGLPPYAGMHTDLRRLAKASGLDQQAADGMVLAGLLDAPAALRAPAAFWTAYQTSLGKLGAADPAVRDRLLSLFPANCADELWLSILEGAGALAALTDAPHASPADWLTRFAAHRENRSWRDTKRLPELLALVERLAPRLVADGIPVVLAGETDDVDLDLLDACLAAGVPVADPHVSSRLPVGHWFGDDTDGRRDLAALGADPRFRTALGRAVEASFGAEFSTAGIERVLAVPGLRAALHGWLGMMADRVVRQGLPTLGGELDRLKRVASPAGFAVNPEAVRRVTTHDLGPVLGRTLRAGVLDEYGWPAWEEALRRLPVPTDDGKLDLAAHRPGRQGVPVVAAGPAVRRRGTAGVLVQHRVGLACVLEHRARRRVRAHRRRLRSARILGAVARRWTYRRWAPAAGRGPG
;
A
#
# COMPACT_ATOMS: atom_id res chain seq x y z
N MET A 1 -4.51 -35.92 3.17
CA MET A 1 -3.62 -34.93 3.81
C MET A 1 -2.41 -35.69 4.30
N ASN A 2 -1.18 -35.28 3.97
CA ASN A 2 0.04 -35.96 4.44
C ASN A 2 0.17 -35.80 5.98
N ALA A 3 0.76 -36.78 6.67
CA ALA A 3 1.01 -36.76 8.11
C ALA A 3 1.76 -35.50 8.56
N GLU A 4 2.71 -35.03 7.74
CA GLU A 4 3.48 -33.81 7.99
C GLU A 4 2.62 -32.54 7.97
N ALA A 5 1.68 -32.44 7.03
CA ALA A 5 0.73 -31.33 6.97
C ALA A 5 -0.27 -31.32 8.14
N LEU A 6 -0.59 -32.50 8.69
CA LEU A 6 -1.44 -32.63 9.87
C LEU A 6 -0.69 -32.21 11.15
N LEU A 7 0.58 -32.59 11.28
CA LEU A 7 1.45 -32.16 12.39
C LEU A 7 1.68 -30.64 12.37
N ASP A 8 1.91 -30.06 11.19
CA ASP A 8 2.04 -28.60 11.03
C ASP A 8 0.74 -27.85 11.39
N ALA A 9 -0.42 -28.50 11.22
CA ALA A 9 -1.71 -27.96 11.65
C ALA A 9 -2.01 -28.19 13.15
N GLY A 10 -1.09 -28.81 13.90
CA GLY A 10 -1.21 -29.07 15.34
C GLY A 10 -2.01 -30.32 15.70
N ALA A 11 -2.19 -31.27 14.79
CA ALA A 11 -2.84 -32.55 15.08
C ALA A 11 -1.97 -33.45 15.97
N VAL A 12 -2.63 -34.30 16.77
CA VAL A 12 -2.00 -35.44 17.45
C VAL A 12 -2.15 -36.66 16.54
N LEU A 13 -1.04 -37.24 16.10
CA LEU A 13 -1.06 -38.48 15.32
C LEU A 13 -1.11 -39.70 16.25
N PRO A 14 -1.65 -40.84 15.79
CA PRO A 14 -1.56 -42.09 16.54
C PRO A 14 -0.12 -42.47 16.86
N ALA A 15 0.10 -43.13 18.00
CA ALA A 15 1.41 -43.67 18.36
C ALA A 15 1.89 -44.66 17.28
N GLY A 16 3.15 -44.53 16.84
CA GLY A 16 3.74 -45.37 15.79
C GLY A 16 3.39 -44.99 14.35
N ALA A 17 2.82 -43.81 14.09
CA ALA A 17 2.62 -43.32 12.73
C ALA A 17 3.97 -43.06 12.03
N GLU A 18 4.10 -43.46 10.76
CA GLU A 18 5.30 -43.17 9.97
C GLU A 18 5.43 -41.66 9.70
N VAL A 19 6.57 -41.10 10.06
CA VAL A 19 6.94 -39.72 9.80
C VAL A 19 8.20 -39.65 8.95
N THR A 20 8.27 -38.64 8.10
CA THR A 20 9.36 -38.40 7.15
C THR A 20 10.70 -38.14 7.85
N LYS A 21 10.66 -37.67 9.11
CA LYS A 21 11.81 -37.28 9.92
C LYS A 21 11.50 -37.39 11.42
N ASP A 22 12.09 -38.38 12.09
CA ASP A 22 11.87 -38.66 13.52
C ASP A 22 12.35 -37.52 14.43
N ASP A 23 13.32 -36.72 14.01
CA ASP A 23 13.86 -35.55 14.74
C ASP A 23 12.93 -34.32 14.72
N THR A 24 11.74 -34.43 14.13
CA THR A 24 10.77 -33.33 14.04
C THR A 24 9.48 -33.58 14.82
N VAL A 25 9.38 -34.72 15.50
CA VAL A 25 8.23 -35.12 16.30
C VAL A 25 8.64 -35.50 17.72
N ASP A 26 7.70 -35.39 18.64
CA ASP A 26 7.85 -35.86 20.02
C ASP A 26 6.65 -36.73 20.39
N THR A 27 6.88 -37.71 21.27
CA THR A 27 5.82 -38.57 21.80
C THR A 27 4.98 -37.77 22.78
N LEU A 28 3.68 -37.63 22.54
CA LEU A 28 2.78 -37.03 23.51
C LEU A 28 2.48 -38.03 24.63
N THR A 29 2.75 -37.63 25.87
CA THR A 29 2.48 -38.43 27.07
C THR A 29 1.33 -37.85 27.88
N ALA A 30 0.46 -38.70 28.42
CA ALA A 30 -0.53 -38.36 29.43
C ALA A 30 0.03 -38.72 30.82
N ARG A 31 0.29 -37.71 31.64
CA ARG A 31 0.89 -37.85 32.97
C ARG A 31 -0.16 -37.54 34.05
N ALA A 32 -0.37 -38.45 34.98
CA ALA A 32 -1.41 -38.37 36.01
C ALA A 32 -0.81 -38.02 37.38
N TYR A 33 -1.29 -36.95 38.02
CA TYR A 33 -0.76 -36.44 39.28
C TYR A 33 -1.84 -36.29 40.36
N ARG A 34 -1.42 -36.43 41.63
CA ARG A 34 -2.23 -36.11 42.80
C ARG A 34 -1.64 -34.96 43.59
N HIS A 35 -2.51 -34.17 44.20
CA HIS A 35 -2.15 -33.11 45.12
C HIS A 35 -2.93 -33.27 46.43
N PRO A 36 -2.28 -33.16 47.60
CA PRO A 36 -2.95 -33.33 48.90
C PRO A 36 -4.20 -32.44 49.09
N ALA A 37 -4.19 -31.23 48.53
CA ALA A 37 -5.33 -30.30 48.58
C ALA A 37 -6.45 -30.58 47.56
N LEU A 38 -6.33 -31.60 46.69
CA LEU A 38 -7.33 -31.94 45.66
C LEU A 38 -8.11 -33.23 45.96
N GLU A 39 -7.88 -33.85 47.12
CA GLU A 39 -8.53 -35.09 47.57
C GLU A 39 -8.45 -36.20 46.50
N ASP A 40 -9.58 -36.76 46.07
CA ASP A 40 -9.64 -37.89 45.14
C ASP A 40 -9.38 -37.51 43.67
N ARG A 41 -9.27 -36.21 43.35
CA ARG A 41 -9.16 -35.73 41.96
C ARG A 41 -7.75 -35.91 41.41
N VAL A 42 -7.66 -36.56 40.25
CA VAL A 42 -6.43 -36.73 39.48
C VAL A 42 -6.33 -35.62 38.44
N VAL A 43 -5.18 -34.95 38.39
CA VAL A 43 -4.84 -33.98 37.35
C VAL A 43 -4.07 -34.71 36.27
N VAL A 44 -4.60 -34.74 35.05
CA VAL A 44 -3.92 -35.33 33.89
C VAL A 44 -3.37 -34.22 33.01
N ARG A 45 -2.08 -34.28 32.68
CA ARG A 45 -1.42 -33.35 31.76
C ARG A 45 -0.93 -34.07 30.52
N LEU A 46 -1.24 -33.49 29.36
CA LEU A 46 -0.70 -33.91 28.08
C LEU A 46 0.58 -33.12 27.82
N VAL A 47 1.70 -33.82 27.78
CA VAL A 47 3.04 -33.21 27.71
C VAL A 47 3.89 -33.98 26.71
N PRO A 48 4.59 -33.30 25.79
CA PRO A 48 5.61 -33.95 24.95
C PRO A 48 6.62 -34.72 25.81
N GLY A 49 7.08 -35.88 25.34
CA GLY A 49 7.86 -36.83 26.11
C GLY A 49 9.19 -36.24 26.55
N THR A 50 9.82 -35.45 25.68
CA THR A 50 11.04 -34.70 26.01
C THR A 50 10.84 -33.69 27.14
N LEU A 51 9.59 -33.23 27.36
CA LEU A 51 9.20 -32.29 28.41
C LEU A 51 8.68 -32.97 29.68
N GLY A 52 8.45 -34.27 29.67
CA GLY A 52 7.81 -34.98 30.78
C GLY A 52 8.54 -34.80 32.12
N GLY A 53 9.86 -34.92 32.13
CA GLY A 53 10.67 -34.72 33.34
C GLY A 53 10.65 -33.27 33.85
N ALA A 54 10.58 -32.29 32.95
CA ALA A 54 10.46 -30.88 33.34
C ALA A 54 9.08 -30.56 33.93
N GLU A 55 8.00 -31.16 33.39
CA GLU A 55 6.66 -31.01 33.96
C GLU A 55 6.60 -31.62 35.37
N ASP A 56 7.20 -32.80 35.57
CA ASP A 56 7.25 -33.46 36.88
C ASP A 56 7.90 -32.57 37.94
N LEU A 57 9.08 -32.01 37.64
CA LEU A 57 9.78 -31.09 38.54
C LEU A 57 8.97 -29.81 38.81
N GLY A 58 8.25 -29.30 37.80
CA GLY A 58 7.36 -28.16 37.96
C GLY A 58 6.17 -28.44 38.88
N LEU A 59 5.56 -29.63 38.75
CA LEU A 59 4.44 -30.05 39.58
C LEU A 59 4.89 -30.43 41.00
N GLU A 60 6.07 -31.01 41.17
CA GLU A 60 6.69 -31.24 42.47
C GLU A 60 6.91 -29.92 43.22
N PHE A 61 7.39 -28.88 42.53
CA PHE A 61 7.52 -27.53 43.11
C PHE A 61 6.17 -26.94 43.56
N LEU A 62 5.08 -27.34 42.91
CA LEU A 62 3.70 -27.02 43.29
C LEU A 62 3.11 -28.01 44.31
N GLN A 63 3.93 -28.87 44.92
CA GLN A 63 3.57 -29.86 45.94
C GLN A 63 2.67 -31.01 45.45
N PHE A 64 2.66 -31.28 44.15
CA PHE A 64 2.13 -32.55 43.63
C PHE A 64 3.10 -33.69 43.92
N GLY A 65 2.56 -34.90 44.05
CA GLY A 65 3.39 -36.12 44.08
C GLY A 65 3.95 -36.47 42.70
N ALA A 66 4.90 -37.41 42.66
CA ALA A 66 5.37 -38.01 41.42
C ALA A 66 4.20 -38.57 40.58
N PRO A 67 4.31 -38.59 39.24
CA PRO A 67 3.22 -39.07 38.40
C PRO A 67 2.88 -40.53 38.72
N GLU A 68 1.60 -40.80 38.99
CA GLU A 68 1.09 -42.15 39.25
C GLU A 68 1.11 -43.01 37.97
N ARG A 69 0.95 -42.36 36.82
CA ARG A 69 0.93 -43.01 35.50
C ARG A 69 1.45 -42.06 34.43
N VAL A 70 2.18 -42.63 33.47
CA VAL A 70 2.65 -41.97 32.26
C VAL A 70 2.33 -42.88 31.08
N ASP A 71 1.33 -42.51 30.28
CA ASP A 71 0.91 -43.28 29.11
C ASP A 71 1.21 -42.52 27.81
N GLU A 72 1.72 -43.20 26.79
CA GLU A 72 1.87 -42.62 25.44
C GLU A 72 0.51 -42.52 24.75
N VAL A 73 0.16 -41.35 24.24
CA VAL A 73 -1.15 -41.08 23.64
C VAL A 73 -1.09 -40.66 22.18
N GLY A 74 0.10 -40.40 21.64
CA GLY A 74 0.28 -40.07 20.23
C GLY A 74 1.62 -39.41 19.92
N LEU A 75 1.75 -38.90 18.70
CA LEU A 75 2.89 -38.10 18.26
C LEU A 75 2.44 -36.66 17.99
N VAL A 76 3.28 -35.69 18.36
CA VAL A 76 3.07 -34.26 18.16
C VAL A 76 4.29 -33.62 17.53
N ARG A 77 4.13 -32.41 16.98
CA ARG A 77 5.27 -31.60 16.49
C ARG A 77 6.16 -31.22 17.66
N GLN A 78 7.46 -31.47 17.56
CA GLN A 78 8.42 -31.03 18.57
C GLN A 78 8.43 -29.49 18.61
N GLN A 79 8.31 -28.91 19.80
CA GLN A 79 8.33 -27.45 20.00
C GLN A 79 9.62 -27.02 20.70
N ALA A 80 10.15 -25.86 20.32
CA ALA A 80 11.31 -25.27 20.99
C ALA A 80 10.97 -24.96 22.45
N LEU A 81 11.79 -25.45 23.39
CA LEU A 81 11.54 -25.30 24.81
C LEU A 81 11.68 -23.85 25.25
N GLY A 82 10.63 -23.31 25.88
CA GLY A 82 10.66 -22.01 26.55
C GLY A 82 11.29 -22.07 27.95
N PHE A 83 11.49 -20.91 28.57
CA PHE A 83 11.86 -20.81 29.98
C PHE A 83 10.58 -20.89 30.85
N PRO A 84 10.54 -21.70 31.94
CA PRO A 84 11.64 -22.40 32.60
C PRO A 84 11.90 -23.83 32.10
N ALA A 85 11.03 -24.40 31.25
CA ALA A 85 11.09 -25.80 30.86
C ALA A 85 12.46 -26.22 30.28
N TRP A 86 13.08 -25.35 29.46
CA TRP A 86 14.43 -25.58 28.96
C TRP A 86 15.46 -25.79 30.08
N ALA A 87 15.40 -24.99 31.14
CA ALA A 87 16.32 -25.08 32.29
C ALA A 87 16.13 -26.39 33.05
N LEU A 88 14.89 -26.87 33.19
CA LEU A 88 14.59 -28.12 33.87
C LEU A 88 15.05 -29.35 33.09
N VAL A 89 15.07 -29.27 31.75
CA VAL A 89 15.59 -30.35 30.89
C VAL A 89 17.13 -30.34 30.83
N HIS A 90 17.74 -29.17 30.67
CA HIS A 90 19.19 -29.07 30.38
C HIS A 90 20.07 -28.90 31.63
N ASP A 91 19.50 -28.44 32.74
CA ASP A 91 20.19 -28.32 34.03
C ASP A 91 19.21 -28.51 35.21
N PRO A 92 18.72 -29.76 35.42
CA PRO A 92 17.77 -30.06 36.49
C PRO A 92 18.28 -29.66 37.88
N ALA A 93 19.59 -29.79 38.13
CA ALA A 93 20.22 -29.48 39.42
C ALA A 93 20.03 -28.00 39.81
N ASN A 94 20.05 -27.10 38.83
CA ASN A 94 19.81 -25.67 39.06
C ASN A 94 18.38 -25.23 38.70
N GLY A 95 17.51 -26.13 38.24
CA GLY A 95 16.16 -25.84 37.78
C GLY A 95 15.27 -25.06 38.76
N HIS A 96 15.49 -25.23 40.06
CA HIS A 96 14.84 -24.45 41.12
C HIS A 96 15.01 -22.92 40.97
N HIS A 97 16.14 -22.44 40.43
CA HIS A 97 16.37 -21.03 40.15
C HIS A 97 15.46 -20.51 39.04
N ALA A 98 15.12 -21.36 38.06
CA ALA A 98 14.20 -21.01 36.99
C ALA A 98 12.74 -21.02 37.47
N LEU A 99 12.34 -22.03 38.25
CA LEU A 99 11.01 -22.13 38.84
C LEU A 99 10.70 -20.97 39.79
N ALA A 100 11.69 -20.51 40.57
CA ALA A 100 11.54 -19.37 41.47
C ALA A 100 11.17 -18.05 40.75
N LEU A 101 11.46 -17.92 39.44
CA LEU A 101 11.21 -16.71 38.66
C LEU A 101 9.84 -16.69 37.96
N VAL A 102 9.12 -17.82 37.88
CA VAL A 102 7.88 -17.95 37.09
C VAL A 102 6.85 -16.89 37.50
N LYS A 103 6.61 -16.74 38.81
CA LYS A 103 5.64 -15.75 39.33
C LYS A 103 6.03 -14.30 38.99
N ASP A 104 7.33 -13.99 39.04
CA ASP A 104 7.83 -12.66 38.69
C ASP A 104 7.70 -12.39 37.19
N ILE A 105 8.01 -13.39 36.34
CA ILE A 105 7.85 -13.31 34.88
C ILE A 105 6.37 -13.09 34.52
N GLU A 106 5.45 -13.87 35.08
CA GLU A 106 4.00 -13.71 34.84
C GLU A 106 3.50 -12.33 35.29
N LYS A 107 4.00 -11.81 36.41
CA LYS A 107 3.67 -10.47 36.89
C LYS A 107 4.19 -9.38 35.94
N LEU A 108 5.42 -9.52 35.45
CA LEU A 108 6.01 -8.58 34.51
C LEU A 108 5.33 -8.64 33.14
N ALA A 109 4.99 -9.83 32.65
CA ALA A 109 4.22 -10.03 31.42
C ALA A 109 2.84 -9.35 31.50
N ARG A 110 2.12 -9.47 32.62
CA ARG A 110 0.88 -8.72 32.85
C ARG A 110 1.11 -7.21 32.91
N THR A 111 2.21 -6.79 33.52
CA THR A 111 2.57 -5.36 33.61
C THR A 111 2.89 -4.77 32.24
N ALA A 112 3.54 -5.52 31.36
CA ALA A 112 3.91 -5.09 30.02
C ALA A 112 2.71 -4.60 29.20
N LYS A 113 1.52 -5.18 29.37
CA LYS A 113 0.27 -4.77 28.68
C LYS A 113 -0.18 -3.34 29.01
N SER A 114 0.24 -2.78 30.15
CA SER A 114 -0.20 -1.46 30.61
C SER A 114 0.95 -0.48 30.80
N ARG A 115 2.13 -0.98 31.21
CA ARG A 115 3.30 -0.20 31.59
C ARG A 115 4.57 -0.90 31.10
N VAL A 116 4.86 -0.72 29.82
CA VAL A 116 5.97 -1.38 29.11
C VAL A 116 7.35 -1.04 29.71
N GLY A 117 7.59 0.23 30.06
CA GLY A 117 8.87 0.67 30.67
C GLY A 117 9.18 -0.03 31.99
N PRO A 118 8.31 0.06 33.02
CA PRO A 118 8.49 -0.66 34.28
C PRO A 118 8.61 -2.19 34.13
N ALA A 119 7.89 -2.78 33.17
CA ALA A 119 8.04 -4.21 32.87
C ALA A 119 9.43 -4.53 32.32
N ASN A 120 9.96 -3.70 31.42
CA ASN A 120 11.30 -3.83 30.87
C ASN A 120 12.36 -3.73 31.96
N ASP A 121 12.26 -2.73 32.83
CA ASP A 121 13.22 -2.55 33.93
C ASP A 121 13.18 -3.76 34.89
N GLY A 122 11.99 -4.30 35.15
CA GLY A 122 11.82 -5.53 35.91
C GLY A 122 12.47 -6.75 35.27
N PHE A 123 12.28 -6.96 33.96
CA PHE A 123 12.91 -8.07 33.24
C PHE A 123 14.44 -7.94 33.21
N VAL A 124 14.96 -6.72 33.05
CA VAL A 124 16.41 -6.46 33.14
C VAL A 124 16.95 -6.81 34.51
N ALA A 125 16.30 -6.35 35.59
CA ALA A 125 16.71 -6.64 36.96
C ALA A 125 16.66 -8.15 37.30
N LEU A 126 15.66 -8.88 36.79
CA LEU A 126 15.60 -10.34 36.92
C LEU A 126 16.77 -11.01 36.18
N GLY A 127 17.07 -10.58 34.96
CA GLY A 127 18.21 -11.09 34.21
C GLY A 127 19.55 -10.82 34.92
N GLU A 128 19.75 -9.62 35.48
CA GLU A 128 20.95 -9.31 36.27
C GLU A 128 21.11 -10.19 37.52
N ARG A 129 19.99 -10.58 38.15
CA ARG A 129 20.01 -11.55 39.26
C ARG A 129 20.43 -12.94 38.76
N LEU A 130 19.85 -13.38 37.66
CA LEU A 130 20.12 -14.69 37.06
C LEU A 130 21.59 -14.80 36.58
N ALA A 131 22.13 -13.71 36.04
CA ALA A 131 23.51 -13.62 35.56
C ALA A 131 24.55 -13.92 36.65
N ARG A 132 24.24 -13.67 37.92
CA ARG A 132 25.17 -13.89 39.04
C ARG A 132 25.25 -15.35 39.49
N SER A 133 24.26 -16.17 39.17
CA SER A 133 24.19 -17.56 39.62
C SER A 133 24.23 -18.55 38.46
N VAL A 134 23.39 -18.36 37.44
CA VAL A 134 23.19 -19.29 36.33
C VAL A 134 23.14 -18.54 34.99
N PRO A 135 24.27 -17.96 34.53
CA PRO A 135 24.32 -17.13 33.33
C PRO A 135 23.89 -17.88 32.06
N HIS A 136 24.03 -19.20 32.00
CA HIS A 136 23.57 -20.04 30.89
C HIS A 136 22.04 -20.08 30.72
N PHE A 137 21.25 -19.62 31.71
CA PHE A 137 19.80 -19.49 31.59
C PHE A 137 19.36 -18.18 30.92
N LEU A 138 20.26 -17.18 30.84
CA LEU A 138 19.94 -15.84 30.34
C LEU A 138 19.39 -15.83 28.90
N PRO A 139 19.91 -16.61 27.94
CA PRO A 139 19.41 -16.56 26.56
C PRO A 139 17.93 -16.95 26.51
N THR A 140 17.58 -18.12 27.08
CA THR A 140 16.20 -18.62 27.09
C THR A 140 15.27 -17.74 27.95
N PHE A 141 15.77 -17.19 29.05
CA PHE A 141 15.02 -16.24 29.87
C PHE A 141 14.68 -14.95 29.11
N TYR A 142 15.65 -14.34 28.42
CA TYR A 142 15.40 -13.12 27.65
C TYR A 142 14.55 -13.38 26.40
N GLU A 143 14.62 -14.58 25.80
CA GLU A 143 13.68 -14.99 24.76
C GLU A 143 12.23 -15.03 25.29
N GLU A 144 11.98 -15.62 26.46
CA GLU A 144 10.66 -15.57 27.09
C GLU A 144 10.21 -14.16 27.45
N ALA A 145 11.10 -13.32 27.97
CA ALA A 145 10.80 -11.91 28.19
C ALA A 145 10.41 -11.22 26.86
N GLY A 146 11.09 -11.56 25.77
CA GLY A 146 10.74 -11.11 24.42
C GLY A 146 9.34 -11.54 23.99
N ARG A 147 8.99 -12.82 24.20
CA ARG A 147 7.64 -13.35 23.93
C ARG A 147 6.57 -12.63 24.77
N ALA A 148 6.85 -12.31 26.02
CA ALA A 148 5.95 -11.52 26.86
C ALA A 148 5.69 -10.11 26.30
N PHE A 149 6.71 -9.45 25.71
CA PHE A 149 6.53 -8.16 25.03
C PHE A 149 5.80 -8.29 23.70
N LEU A 150 6.01 -9.37 22.95
CA LEU A 150 5.22 -9.66 21.75
C LEU A 150 3.74 -9.83 22.08
N ALA A 151 3.41 -10.58 23.14
CA ALA A 151 2.04 -10.74 23.64
C ALA A 151 1.44 -9.45 24.21
N ALA A 152 2.24 -8.41 24.40
CA ALA A 152 1.84 -7.06 24.80
C ALA A 152 1.94 -6.05 23.64
N ASP A 153 1.95 -6.52 22.38
CA ASP A 153 2.03 -5.70 21.16
C ASP A 153 3.21 -4.69 21.16
N SER A 154 4.33 -5.07 21.77
CA SER A 154 5.51 -4.22 21.97
C SER A 154 6.76 -4.78 21.28
N PRO A 155 6.78 -4.87 19.93
CA PRO A 155 7.86 -5.53 19.19
C PRO A 155 9.23 -4.87 19.35
N SER A 156 9.30 -3.56 19.63
CA SER A 156 10.56 -2.85 19.90
C SER A 156 11.23 -3.31 21.19
N TYR A 157 10.46 -3.58 22.24
CA TYR A 157 10.97 -4.12 23.50
C TYR A 157 11.28 -5.60 23.39
N ALA A 158 10.49 -6.35 22.63
CA ALA A 158 10.83 -7.73 22.28
C ALA A 158 12.18 -7.82 21.55
N ALA A 159 12.44 -6.92 20.59
CA ALA A 159 13.73 -6.84 19.90
C ALA A 159 14.89 -6.50 20.85
N THR A 160 14.64 -5.67 21.87
CA THR A 160 15.63 -5.37 22.92
C THR A 160 15.97 -6.61 23.73
N MET A 161 14.96 -7.38 24.16
CA MET A 161 15.17 -8.62 24.92
C MET A 161 15.86 -9.69 24.07
N PHE A 162 15.48 -9.83 22.79
CA PHE A 162 16.20 -10.70 21.85
C PHE A 162 17.68 -10.32 21.73
N GLY A 163 17.98 -9.02 21.62
CA GLY A 163 19.36 -8.52 21.61
C GLY A 163 20.13 -8.94 22.86
N ARG A 164 19.52 -8.79 24.05
CA ARG A 164 20.11 -9.21 25.34
C ARG A 164 20.36 -10.71 25.42
N ALA A 165 19.48 -11.54 24.86
CA ALA A 165 19.70 -12.98 24.77
C ALA A 165 21.00 -13.30 24.00
N ARG A 166 21.17 -12.68 22.82
CA ARG A 166 22.37 -12.83 21.99
C ARG A 166 23.62 -12.21 22.63
N ASP A 167 23.46 -11.11 23.37
CA ASP A 167 24.58 -10.51 24.13
C ASP A 167 25.04 -11.45 25.25
N ALA A 168 24.12 -12.09 25.98
CA ALA A 168 24.46 -13.04 27.02
C ALA A 168 25.26 -14.24 26.47
N GLU A 169 24.85 -14.80 25.33
CA GLU A 169 25.60 -15.87 24.65
C GLU A 169 27.06 -15.46 24.37
N ARG A 170 27.26 -14.24 23.84
CA ARG A 170 28.60 -13.71 23.55
C ARG A 170 29.41 -13.40 24.81
N SER A 171 28.82 -12.72 25.78
CA SER A 171 29.51 -12.27 26.99
C SER A 171 29.95 -13.42 27.89
N TYR A 172 29.19 -14.52 27.92
CA TYR A 172 29.48 -15.68 28.77
C TYR A 172 30.05 -16.88 28.00
N GLY A 173 30.27 -16.76 26.68
CA GLY A 173 30.84 -17.84 25.86
C GLY A 173 30.01 -19.12 25.89
N LEU A 174 28.69 -19.00 25.88
CA LEU A 174 27.76 -20.12 26.04
C LEU A 174 27.76 -21.03 24.81
N ALA A 175 27.52 -22.33 25.01
CA ALA A 175 27.26 -23.26 23.91
C ALA A 175 25.94 -22.89 23.22
N ILE A 176 25.95 -22.86 21.89
CA ILE A 176 24.80 -22.45 21.07
C ILE A 176 24.35 -23.63 20.23
N ASP A 177 23.08 -23.98 20.40
CA ASP A 177 22.36 -24.85 19.49
C ASP A 177 21.87 -24.00 18.30
N GLU A 178 22.58 -24.09 17.19
CA GLU A 178 22.32 -23.26 16.01
C GLU A 178 20.97 -23.59 15.33
N ASP A 179 20.39 -24.78 15.52
CA ASP A 179 19.08 -25.13 14.96
C ASP A 179 17.95 -24.54 15.81
N ARG A 180 18.07 -24.60 17.15
CA ARG A 180 17.19 -23.86 18.04
C ARG A 180 17.30 -22.35 17.79
N THR A 181 18.52 -21.83 17.69
CA THR A 181 18.75 -20.40 17.44
C THR A 181 18.10 -19.97 16.13
N HIS A 182 18.21 -20.76 15.06
CA HIS A 182 17.52 -20.51 13.80
C HIS A 182 16.00 -20.38 13.97
N ALA A 183 15.36 -21.30 14.70
CA ALA A 183 13.93 -21.25 14.98
C ALA A 183 13.51 -19.98 15.74
N VAL A 184 14.29 -19.57 16.74
CA VAL A 184 14.03 -18.34 17.52
C VAL A 184 14.25 -17.08 16.67
N PHE A 185 15.27 -17.06 15.80
CA PHE A 185 15.46 -15.97 14.84
C PHE A 185 14.27 -15.82 13.90
N LEU A 186 13.73 -16.93 13.39
CA LEU A 186 12.56 -16.92 12.51
C LEU A 186 11.31 -16.46 13.25
N GLU A 187 11.05 -16.98 14.46
CA GLU A 187 9.94 -16.56 15.32
C GLU A 187 9.92 -15.04 15.53
N PHE A 188 11.04 -14.49 16.02
CA PHE A 188 11.14 -13.06 16.31
C PHE A 188 11.14 -12.20 15.06
N ALA A 189 11.69 -12.70 13.94
CA ALA A 189 11.60 -12.02 12.66
C ALA A 189 10.13 -11.86 12.23
N LEU A 190 9.38 -12.97 12.17
CA LEU A 190 7.98 -12.99 11.74
C LEU A 190 7.06 -12.18 12.68
N ALA A 191 7.42 -12.08 13.96
CA ALA A 191 6.74 -11.22 14.93
C ALA A 191 7.12 -9.72 14.82
N GLY A 192 8.01 -9.33 13.89
CA GLY A 192 8.45 -7.96 13.69
C GLY A 192 9.41 -7.44 14.77
N ALA A 193 9.98 -8.33 15.58
CA ALA A 193 10.90 -8.01 16.68
C ALA A 193 12.38 -8.25 16.32
N LEU A 194 12.71 -8.18 15.03
CA LEU A 194 14.09 -8.33 14.56
C LEU A 194 14.48 -7.19 13.61
N SER A 195 15.61 -6.55 13.90
CA SER A 195 16.16 -5.48 13.05
C SER A 195 17.09 -6.04 11.97
N ALA A 196 17.25 -5.29 10.88
CA ALA A 196 18.26 -5.60 9.86
C ALA A 196 19.69 -5.69 10.46
N LYS A 197 19.99 -4.86 11.47
CA LYS A 197 21.27 -4.90 12.19
C LYS A 197 21.46 -6.22 12.94
N ALA A 198 20.41 -6.76 13.55
CA ALA A 198 20.46 -8.05 14.24
C ALA A 198 20.69 -9.21 13.25
N LEU A 199 20.07 -9.15 12.07
CA LEU A 199 20.30 -10.13 10.99
C LEU A 199 21.75 -10.09 10.48
N SER A 200 22.29 -8.91 10.19
CA SER A 200 23.69 -8.77 9.77
C SER A 200 24.68 -9.13 10.89
N ALA A 201 24.30 -8.98 12.16
CA ALA A 201 25.08 -9.48 13.29
C ALA A 201 25.07 -11.00 13.33
N HIS A 202 23.91 -11.63 13.15
CA HIS A 202 23.80 -13.08 13.10
C HIS A 202 24.61 -13.70 11.95
N ALA A 203 24.61 -13.09 10.76
CA ALA A 203 25.47 -13.52 9.65
C ALA A 203 26.96 -13.52 10.03
N ARG A 204 27.43 -12.52 10.80
CA ARG A 204 28.81 -12.44 11.29
C ARG A 204 29.08 -13.48 12.38
N ASP A 205 28.13 -13.70 13.28
CA ASP A 205 28.24 -14.67 14.36
C ASP A 205 28.33 -16.10 13.78
N LEU A 206 27.50 -16.43 12.78
CA LEU A 206 27.60 -17.69 12.03
C LEU A 206 28.95 -17.86 11.35
N ALA A 207 29.46 -16.81 10.69
CA ALA A 207 30.78 -16.84 10.05
C ALA A 207 31.94 -17.08 11.03
N ALA A 208 31.77 -16.69 12.30
CA ALA A 208 32.80 -16.84 13.33
C ALA A 208 32.78 -18.20 14.01
N ARG A 209 31.63 -18.89 14.04
CA ARG A 209 31.41 -20.12 14.83
C ARG A 209 31.23 -21.39 14.00
N CYS A 210 30.70 -21.26 12.77
CA CYS A 210 30.39 -22.40 11.91
C CYS A 210 31.41 -22.53 10.79
N GLU A 211 31.52 -23.75 10.25
CA GLU A 211 32.20 -23.98 8.98
C GLU A 211 31.59 -23.11 7.86
N PRO A 212 32.39 -22.55 6.94
CA PRO A 212 31.91 -21.54 5.98
C PRO A 212 30.70 -21.96 5.16
N ALA A 213 30.65 -23.21 4.69
CA ALA A 213 29.51 -23.74 3.93
C ALA A 213 28.23 -23.83 4.79
N ALA A 214 28.36 -24.33 6.03
CA ALA A 214 27.25 -24.42 6.97
C ALA A 214 26.72 -23.03 7.38
N ALA A 215 27.62 -22.05 7.57
CA ALA A 215 27.26 -20.67 7.87
C ALA A 215 26.44 -20.05 6.73
N TYR A 216 26.87 -20.23 5.48
CA TYR A 216 26.14 -19.78 4.30
C TYR A 216 24.75 -20.42 4.21
N ASP A 217 24.67 -21.74 4.31
CA ASP A 217 23.39 -22.45 4.16
C ASP A 217 22.39 -22.10 5.26
N ARG A 218 22.82 -22.02 6.52
CA ARG A 218 21.98 -21.58 7.64
C ARG A 218 21.44 -20.18 7.40
N PHE A 219 22.30 -19.23 7.04
CA PHE A 219 21.88 -17.85 6.84
C PHE A 219 20.98 -17.66 5.61
N ARG A 220 21.28 -18.37 4.52
CA ARG A 220 20.43 -18.42 3.31
C ARG A 220 19.05 -18.96 3.64
N ARG A 221 18.98 -20.09 4.35
CA ARG A 221 17.73 -20.71 4.80
C ARG A 221 16.89 -19.71 5.61
N LEU A 222 17.49 -19.04 6.59
CA LEU A 222 16.78 -18.04 7.41
C LEU A 222 16.20 -16.92 6.55
N CYS A 223 16.98 -16.41 5.59
CA CYS A 223 16.52 -15.34 4.73
C CYS A 223 15.38 -15.76 3.79
N VAL A 224 15.44 -16.97 3.24
CA VAL A 224 14.37 -17.53 2.39
C VAL A 224 13.10 -17.77 3.20
N GLU A 225 13.20 -18.47 4.34
CA GLU A 225 12.04 -18.76 5.21
C GLU A 225 11.38 -17.48 5.72
N ARG A 226 12.17 -16.48 6.11
CA ARG A 226 11.66 -15.17 6.53
C ARG A 226 10.88 -14.49 5.40
N THR A 227 11.33 -14.64 4.16
CA THR A 227 10.66 -14.05 2.99
C THR A 227 9.43 -14.83 2.53
N LEU A 228 9.46 -16.16 2.61
CA LEU A 228 8.27 -16.98 2.44
C LEU A 228 7.22 -16.71 3.52
N GLY A 229 7.64 -16.45 4.75
CA GLY A 229 6.79 -16.01 5.87
C GLY A 229 6.24 -14.59 5.76
N GLY A 230 6.46 -13.90 4.64
CA GLY A 230 5.80 -12.63 4.33
C GLY A 230 6.61 -11.37 4.58
N LEU A 231 7.91 -11.46 4.93
CA LEU A 231 8.78 -10.31 5.14
C LEU A 231 9.69 -10.04 3.93
N PRO A 232 9.81 -8.80 3.44
CA PRO A 232 10.70 -8.53 2.32
C PRO A 232 12.17 -8.80 2.69
N PRO A 233 13.02 -9.10 1.70
CA PRO A 233 14.47 -9.02 1.84
C PRO A 233 14.89 -7.67 2.46
N TYR A 234 15.77 -7.68 3.45
CA TYR A 234 16.31 -6.44 4.01
C TYR A 234 17.43 -5.88 3.12
N ALA A 235 17.69 -4.57 3.18
CA ALA A 235 18.57 -3.89 2.24
C ALA A 235 20.00 -4.49 2.16
N GLY A 236 20.58 -4.92 3.28
CA GLY A 236 21.93 -5.50 3.35
C GLY A 236 22.02 -7.01 3.08
N MET A 237 20.91 -7.68 2.78
CA MET A 237 20.84 -9.14 2.66
C MET A 237 21.81 -9.70 1.61
N HIS A 238 21.87 -9.06 0.44
CA HIS A 238 22.79 -9.45 -0.63
C HIS A 238 24.25 -9.35 -0.17
N THR A 239 24.64 -8.27 0.52
CA THR A 239 26.01 -8.09 1.01
C THR A 239 26.41 -9.18 2.00
N ASP A 240 25.54 -9.52 2.95
CA ASP A 240 25.83 -10.54 3.95
C ASP A 240 25.91 -11.95 3.33
N LEU A 241 24.97 -12.30 2.44
CA LEU A 241 24.98 -13.58 1.73
C LEU A 241 26.20 -13.74 0.82
N ARG A 242 26.57 -12.70 0.07
CA ARG A 242 27.76 -12.71 -0.80
C ARG A 242 29.05 -12.87 -0.01
N ARG A 243 29.14 -12.24 1.17
CA ARG A 243 30.29 -12.42 2.07
C ARG A 243 30.43 -13.87 2.52
N LEU A 244 29.33 -14.51 2.92
CA LEU A 244 29.31 -15.92 3.35
C LEU A 244 29.56 -16.88 2.19
N ALA A 245 28.99 -16.62 1.01
CA ALA A 245 29.22 -17.41 -0.20
C ALA A 245 30.70 -17.38 -0.62
N LYS A 246 31.31 -16.20 -0.58
CA LYS A 246 32.75 -16.05 -0.87
C LYS A 246 33.61 -16.82 0.12
N ALA A 247 33.28 -16.79 1.41
CA ALA A 247 34.01 -17.53 2.44
C ALA A 247 33.91 -19.06 2.29
N SER A 248 32.81 -19.55 1.72
CA SER A 248 32.60 -20.98 1.41
C SER A 248 33.18 -21.42 0.07
N GLY A 249 33.82 -20.52 -0.69
CA GLY A 249 34.39 -20.84 -2.00
C GLY A 249 33.35 -21.08 -3.10
N LEU A 250 32.08 -20.72 -2.86
CA LEU A 250 31.03 -20.82 -3.87
C LEU A 250 31.23 -19.75 -4.96
N ASP A 251 30.95 -20.14 -6.21
CA ASP A 251 30.81 -19.18 -7.27
C ASP A 251 29.65 -18.22 -6.99
N GLN A 252 29.88 -16.93 -7.26
CA GLN A 252 28.95 -15.87 -6.95
C GLN A 252 27.64 -15.98 -7.73
N GLN A 253 27.69 -16.45 -8.99
CA GLN A 253 26.48 -16.64 -9.80
C GLN A 253 25.67 -17.84 -9.29
N ALA A 254 26.33 -18.95 -8.94
CA ALA A 254 25.68 -20.11 -8.36
C ALA A 254 25.00 -19.79 -7.02
N ALA A 255 25.71 -19.08 -6.12
CA ALA A 255 25.19 -18.67 -4.82
C ALA A 255 23.99 -17.71 -4.94
N ASP A 256 24.06 -16.73 -5.84
CA ASP A 256 22.92 -15.85 -6.12
C ASP A 256 21.73 -16.64 -6.70
N GLY A 257 21.98 -17.61 -7.57
CA GLY A 257 20.97 -18.51 -8.13
C GLY A 257 20.19 -19.28 -7.06
N MET A 258 20.90 -19.87 -6.09
CA MET A 258 20.28 -20.58 -4.96
C MET A 258 19.39 -19.67 -4.10
N VAL A 259 19.78 -18.40 -3.93
CA VAL A 259 18.98 -17.41 -3.20
C VAL A 259 17.73 -17.05 -4.02
N LEU A 260 17.91 -16.70 -5.29
CA LEU A 260 16.82 -16.23 -6.15
C LEU A 260 15.77 -17.31 -6.40
N ALA A 261 16.17 -18.58 -6.53
CA ALA A 261 15.23 -19.71 -6.65
C ALA A 261 14.24 -19.77 -5.47
N GLY A 262 14.69 -19.48 -4.25
CA GLY A 262 13.81 -19.45 -3.08
C GLY A 262 12.97 -18.17 -2.91
N LEU A 263 13.33 -17.08 -3.61
CA LEU A 263 12.71 -15.76 -3.40
C LEU A 263 11.78 -15.33 -4.53
N LEU A 264 11.99 -15.76 -5.77
CA LEU A 264 11.16 -15.34 -6.92
C LEU A 264 9.70 -15.78 -6.77
N ASP A 265 9.45 -16.85 -6.03
CA ASP A 265 8.09 -17.33 -5.75
C ASP A 265 7.42 -16.64 -4.56
N ALA A 266 8.20 -15.95 -3.73
CA ALA A 266 7.68 -15.29 -2.54
C ALA A 266 7.01 -13.95 -2.87
N PRO A 267 5.70 -13.75 -2.59
CA PRO A 267 5.04 -12.47 -2.84
C PRO A 267 5.69 -11.28 -2.10
N ALA A 268 6.29 -11.54 -0.94
CA ALA A 268 6.99 -10.51 -0.17
C ALA A 268 8.25 -9.99 -0.86
N ALA A 269 8.86 -10.75 -1.77
CA ALA A 269 10.03 -10.30 -2.54
C ALA A 269 9.70 -9.10 -3.43
N LEU A 270 8.45 -8.93 -3.88
CA LEU A 270 8.01 -7.74 -4.62
C LEU A 270 8.22 -6.43 -3.83
N ARG A 271 8.24 -6.50 -2.50
CA ARG A 271 8.52 -5.33 -1.63
C ARG A 271 10.01 -5.17 -1.29
N ALA A 272 10.90 -5.95 -1.90
CA ALA A 272 12.34 -5.83 -1.69
C ALA A 272 12.83 -4.40 -2.05
N PRO A 273 13.78 -3.83 -1.28
CA PRO A 273 14.35 -2.50 -1.56
C PRO A 273 15.05 -2.43 -2.91
N ALA A 274 15.19 -1.22 -3.48
CA ALA A 274 15.88 -1.00 -4.76
C ALA A 274 17.28 -1.62 -4.81
N ALA A 275 18.04 -1.51 -3.71
CA ALA A 275 19.38 -2.09 -3.58
C ALA A 275 19.42 -3.61 -3.81
N PHE A 276 18.34 -4.33 -3.49
CA PHE A 276 18.23 -5.76 -3.78
C PHE A 276 18.19 -6.01 -5.30
N TRP A 277 17.31 -5.30 -6.02
CA TRP A 277 17.18 -5.44 -7.47
C TRP A 277 18.45 -5.05 -8.21
N THR A 278 19.08 -3.94 -7.80
CA THR A 278 20.38 -3.52 -8.34
C THR A 278 21.46 -4.57 -8.09
N ALA A 279 21.52 -5.12 -6.87
CA ALA A 279 22.54 -6.12 -6.54
C ALA A 279 22.41 -7.39 -7.39
N TYR A 280 21.18 -7.87 -7.62
CA TYR A 280 20.91 -9.12 -8.35
C TYR A 280 20.66 -8.93 -9.85
N GLN A 281 20.76 -7.72 -10.41
CA GLN A 281 20.46 -7.43 -11.82
C GLN A 281 21.17 -8.40 -12.78
N THR A 282 22.49 -8.52 -12.67
CA THR A 282 23.29 -9.42 -13.52
C THR A 282 22.93 -10.89 -13.32
N SER A 283 22.71 -11.29 -12.08
CA SER A 283 22.41 -12.68 -11.73
C SER A 283 21.04 -13.10 -12.25
N LEU A 284 20.03 -12.22 -12.14
CA LEU A 284 18.70 -12.40 -12.71
C LEU A 284 18.74 -12.48 -14.24
N GLY A 285 19.54 -11.62 -14.89
CA GLY A 285 19.74 -11.66 -16.34
C GLY A 285 20.29 -13.02 -16.80
N LYS A 286 21.36 -13.51 -16.16
CA LYS A 286 21.95 -14.82 -16.48
C LYS A 286 21.01 -15.99 -16.20
N LEU A 287 20.22 -15.94 -15.13
CA LEU A 287 19.25 -16.98 -14.81
C LEU A 287 18.12 -17.03 -15.85
N GLY A 288 17.56 -15.88 -16.23
CA GLY A 288 16.54 -15.83 -17.27
C GLY A 288 17.06 -16.22 -18.66
N ALA A 289 18.32 -15.90 -18.97
CA ALA A 289 18.95 -16.36 -20.20
C ALA A 289 19.06 -17.90 -20.26
N ALA A 290 19.35 -18.54 -19.12
CA ALA A 290 19.50 -19.99 -19.01
C ALA A 290 18.17 -20.76 -18.92
N ASP A 291 17.15 -20.19 -18.27
CA ASP A 291 15.90 -20.89 -17.95
C ASP A 291 14.64 -20.11 -18.44
N PRO A 292 13.87 -20.66 -19.40
CA PRO A 292 12.61 -20.08 -19.84
C PRO A 292 11.59 -19.86 -18.72
N ALA A 293 11.51 -20.77 -17.74
CA ALA A 293 10.54 -20.64 -16.64
C ALA A 293 10.84 -19.42 -15.77
N VAL A 294 12.12 -19.07 -15.61
CA VAL A 294 12.53 -17.84 -14.93
C VAL A 294 12.10 -16.60 -15.72
N ARG A 295 12.17 -16.62 -17.06
CA ARG A 295 11.69 -15.48 -17.89
C ARG A 295 10.19 -15.25 -17.70
N ASP A 296 9.40 -16.32 -17.78
CA ASP A 296 7.94 -16.24 -17.57
C ASP A 296 7.62 -15.73 -16.17
N ARG A 297 8.37 -16.21 -15.18
CA ARG A 297 8.24 -15.73 -13.81
C ARG A 297 8.57 -14.24 -13.72
N LEU A 298 9.68 -13.78 -14.28
CA LEU A 298 10.05 -12.37 -14.29
C LEU A 298 8.99 -11.49 -14.96
N LEU A 299 8.41 -11.91 -16.09
CA LEU A 299 7.32 -11.18 -16.76
C LEU A 299 6.07 -11.06 -15.88
N SER A 300 5.84 -12.01 -14.98
CA SER A 300 4.70 -11.99 -14.06
C SER A 300 4.90 -11.05 -12.84
N LEU A 301 6.13 -10.60 -12.59
CA LEU A 301 6.49 -9.80 -11.41
C LEU A 301 6.46 -8.30 -11.69
N PHE A 302 5.98 -7.55 -10.69
CA PHE A 302 5.92 -6.08 -10.72
C PHE A 302 6.47 -5.51 -9.40
N PRO A 303 7.79 -5.38 -9.25
CA PRO A 303 8.40 -5.00 -7.98
C PRO A 303 7.95 -3.61 -7.50
N ALA A 304 7.60 -3.44 -6.22
CA ALA A 304 7.09 -2.19 -5.68
C ALA A 304 8.17 -1.12 -5.45
N ASN A 305 9.42 -1.51 -5.16
CA ASN A 305 10.51 -0.58 -4.85
C ASN A 305 11.69 -0.70 -5.84
N CYS A 306 11.39 -0.90 -7.13
CA CYS A 306 12.39 -0.92 -8.22
C CYS A 306 12.12 0.25 -9.17
N ALA A 307 13.17 0.91 -9.66
CA ALA A 307 13.02 1.84 -10.78
C ALA A 307 12.58 1.08 -12.03
N ASP A 308 11.75 1.70 -12.87
CA ASP A 308 11.18 0.99 -14.04
C ASP A 308 12.24 0.77 -15.12
N GLU A 309 13.19 1.70 -15.25
CA GLU A 309 14.37 1.61 -16.11
C GLU A 309 15.23 0.40 -15.74
N LEU A 310 15.48 0.24 -14.43
CA LEU A 310 16.21 -0.91 -13.90
C LEU A 310 15.46 -2.22 -14.14
N TRP A 311 14.14 -2.22 -13.93
CA TRP A 311 13.34 -3.42 -14.13
C TRP A 311 13.29 -3.83 -15.61
N LEU A 312 13.08 -2.90 -16.53
CA LEU A 312 13.15 -3.17 -17.97
C LEU A 312 14.53 -3.67 -18.37
N SER A 313 15.62 -3.10 -17.82
CA SER A 313 16.97 -3.60 -18.06
C SER A 313 17.17 -5.05 -17.59
N ILE A 314 16.61 -5.42 -16.43
CA ILE A 314 16.61 -6.81 -15.95
C ILE A 314 15.86 -7.73 -16.92
N LEU A 315 14.66 -7.34 -17.35
CA LEU A 315 13.85 -8.13 -18.28
C LEU A 315 14.51 -8.27 -19.66
N GLU A 316 15.16 -7.22 -20.15
CA GLU A 316 15.93 -7.24 -21.40
C GLU A 316 17.14 -8.17 -21.26
N GLY A 317 17.95 -8.02 -20.20
CA GLY A 317 19.13 -8.85 -19.94
C GLY A 317 18.80 -10.32 -19.68
N ALA A 318 17.59 -10.61 -19.19
CA ALA A 318 17.06 -11.96 -19.03
C ALA A 318 16.53 -12.58 -20.34
N GLY A 319 16.43 -11.81 -21.43
CA GLY A 319 15.73 -12.23 -22.65
C GLY A 319 14.21 -12.37 -22.49
N ALA A 320 13.65 -11.86 -21.39
CA ALA A 320 12.23 -11.96 -21.10
C ALA A 320 11.39 -11.05 -22.02
N LEU A 321 11.90 -9.86 -22.37
CA LEU A 321 11.22 -8.98 -23.32
C LEU A 321 11.22 -9.54 -24.75
N ALA A 322 12.30 -10.22 -25.17
CA ALA A 322 12.34 -10.92 -26.46
C ALA A 322 11.32 -12.06 -26.51
N ALA A 323 11.14 -12.79 -25.39
CA ALA A 323 10.13 -13.84 -25.29
C ALA A 323 8.69 -13.32 -25.49
N LEU A 324 8.39 -12.05 -25.21
CA LEU A 324 7.07 -11.46 -25.53
C LEU A 324 6.79 -11.38 -27.03
N THR A 325 7.84 -11.32 -27.86
CA THR A 325 7.72 -11.32 -29.33
C THR A 325 7.70 -12.73 -29.88
N ASP A 326 8.60 -13.59 -29.37
CA ASP A 326 8.92 -14.88 -29.98
C ASP A 326 8.08 -16.05 -29.44
N ALA A 327 7.60 -15.97 -28.20
CA ALA A 327 6.91 -17.09 -27.56
C ALA A 327 5.41 -17.15 -27.94
N PRO A 328 4.90 -18.28 -28.46
CA PRO A 328 3.50 -18.39 -28.91
C PRO A 328 2.45 -18.14 -27.83
N HIS A 329 2.77 -18.44 -26.57
CA HIS A 329 1.84 -18.34 -25.43
C HIS A 329 1.97 -17.03 -24.65
N ALA A 330 2.95 -16.19 -24.98
CA ALA A 330 3.08 -14.88 -24.34
C ALA A 330 1.97 -13.94 -24.80
N SER A 331 1.39 -13.18 -23.87
CA SER A 331 0.43 -12.12 -24.17
C SER A 331 1.10 -10.76 -23.96
N PRO A 332 1.71 -10.15 -25.00
CA PRO A 332 2.32 -8.83 -24.88
C PRO A 332 1.30 -7.76 -24.50
N ALA A 333 0.04 -7.89 -24.94
CA ALA A 333 -1.03 -6.95 -24.60
C ALA A 333 -1.40 -6.99 -23.10
N ASP A 334 -1.51 -8.18 -22.50
CA ASP A 334 -1.78 -8.33 -21.05
C ASP A 334 -0.61 -7.79 -20.23
N TRP A 335 0.62 -8.14 -20.62
CA TRP A 335 1.82 -7.67 -19.93
C TRP A 335 1.91 -6.13 -19.96
N LEU A 336 1.73 -5.51 -21.14
CA LEU A 336 1.79 -4.06 -21.28
C LEU A 336 0.69 -3.35 -20.47
N THR A 337 -0.53 -3.91 -20.48
CA THR A 337 -1.66 -3.44 -19.66
C THR A 337 -1.31 -3.45 -18.17
N ARG A 338 -0.77 -4.57 -17.67
CA ARG A 338 -0.39 -4.72 -16.26
C ARG A 338 0.80 -3.85 -15.88
N PHE A 339 1.77 -3.68 -16.79
CA PHE A 339 2.93 -2.81 -16.57
C PHE A 339 2.53 -1.34 -16.48
N ALA A 340 1.65 -0.87 -17.37
CA ALA A 340 1.10 0.48 -17.32
C ALA A 340 0.33 0.73 -16.01
N ALA A 341 -0.56 -0.18 -15.62
CA ALA A 341 -1.30 -0.08 -14.37
C ALA A 341 -0.39 -0.10 -13.12
N HIS A 342 0.70 -0.88 -13.16
CA HIS A 342 1.68 -0.91 -12.07
C HIS A 342 2.42 0.43 -11.92
N ARG A 343 2.89 1.01 -13.03
CA ARG A 343 3.59 2.31 -13.04
C ARG A 343 2.76 3.42 -12.43
N GLU A 344 1.47 3.43 -12.70
CA GLU A 344 0.56 4.43 -12.18
C GLU A 344 0.28 4.25 -10.67
N ASN A 345 0.03 3.02 -10.24
CA ASN A 345 -0.30 2.70 -8.85
C ASN A 345 0.81 3.04 -7.85
N ARG A 346 2.09 3.07 -8.27
CA ARG A 346 3.21 3.45 -7.39
C ARG A 346 3.20 4.92 -7.02
N SER A 347 3.18 5.82 -8.02
CA SER A 347 3.20 7.27 -7.76
C SER A 347 2.74 8.04 -8.99
N TRP A 348 1.43 8.29 -9.07
CA TRP A 348 0.83 9.20 -10.07
C TRP A 348 1.49 10.59 -10.16
N ARG A 349 2.31 11.01 -9.19
CA ARG A 349 3.03 12.30 -9.22
C ARG A 349 4.43 12.21 -9.82
N ASP A 350 5.06 11.05 -9.78
CA ASP A 350 6.47 10.86 -10.15
C ASP A 350 6.68 9.91 -11.34
N THR A 351 5.60 9.43 -11.98
CA THR A 351 5.69 8.62 -13.20
C THR A 351 6.19 9.49 -14.35
N LYS A 352 7.50 9.47 -14.60
CA LYS A 352 8.13 10.14 -15.74
C LYS A 352 8.06 9.29 -17.00
N ARG A 353 8.26 9.92 -18.16
CA ARG A 353 8.48 9.26 -19.45
C ARG A 353 9.57 8.21 -19.34
N LEU A 354 9.34 7.10 -20.06
CA LEU A 354 10.24 5.96 -20.08
C LEU A 354 10.57 5.64 -21.56
N PRO A 355 11.64 6.23 -22.12
CA PRO A 355 12.02 6.03 -23.53
C PRO A 355 12.19 4.55 -23.90
N GLU A 356 12.73 3.75 -23.00
CA GLU A 356 12.95 2.31 -23.18
C GLU A 356 11.62 1.57 -23.37
N LEU A 357 10.55 2.00 -22.69
CA LEU A 357 9.22 1.43 -22.86
C LEU A 357 8.62 1.82 -24.22
N LEU A 358 8.81 3.06 -24.66
CA LEU A 358 8.34 3.50 -25.98
C LEU A 358 9.03 2.71 -27.10
N ALA A 359 10.35 2.53 -27.01
CA ALA A 359 11.11 1.71 -27.95
C ALA A 359 10.68 0.22 -27.89
N LEU A 360 10.34 -0.29 -26.70
CA LEU A 360 9.79 -1.64 -26.56
C LEU A 360 8.45 -1.79 -27.28
N VAL A 361 7.54 -0.82 -27.19
CA VAL A 361 6.25 -0.85 -27.88
C VAL A 361 6.45 -0.88 -29.40
N GLU A 362 7.38 -0.10 -29.94
CA GLU A 362 7.71 -0.12 -31.37
C GLU A 362 8.22 -1.49 -31.81
N ARG A 363 9.03 -2.18 -30.98
CA ARG A 363 9.47 -3.56 -31.23
C ARG A 363 8.32 -4.58 -31.15
N LEU A 364 7.41 -4.44 -30.18
CA LEU A 364 6.28 -5.35 -29.96
C LEU A 364 5.11 -5.11 -30.92
N ALA A 365 5.05 -3.97 -31.61
CA ALA A 365 3.93 -3.57 -32.43
C ALA A 365 3.47 -4.62 -33.46
N PRO A 366 4.35 -5.26 -34.26
CA PRO A 366 3.91 -6.28 -35.22
C PRO A 366 3.16 -7.43 -34.56
N ARG A 367 3.63 -7.88 -33.39
CA ARG A 367 2.99 -8.96 -32.62
C ARG A 367 1.68 -8.51 -32.00
N LEU A 368 1.66 -7.33 -31.37
CA LEU A 368 0.46 -6.74 -30.78
C LEU A 368 -0.67 -6.54 -31.81
N VAL A 369 -0.32 -6.10 -33.02
CA VAL A 369 -1.28 -5.94 -34.14
C VAL A 369 -1.77 -7.31 -34.62
N ALA A 370 -0.88 -8.29 -34.77
CA ALA A 370 -1.23 -9.64 -35.21
C ALA A 370 -2.15 -10.37 -34.22
N ASP A 371 -1.90 -10.22 -32.92
CA ASP A 371 -2.71 -10.86 -31.86
C ASP A 371 -4.11 -10.25 -31.76
N GLY A 372 -4.28 -8.97 -32.14
CA GLY A 372 -5.57 -8.30 -32.17
C GLY A 372 -6.19 -8.05 -30.78
N ILE A 373 -5.45 -8.33 -29.69
CA ILE A 373 -5.92 -8.18 -28.31
C ILE A 373 -5.78 -6.72 -27.88
N PRO A 374 -6.86 -6.06 -27.43
CA PRO A 374 -6.79 -4.67 -26.98
C PRO A 374 -5.92 -4.46 -25.74
N VAL A 375 -5.00 -3.51 -25.79
CA VAL A 375 -4.22 -3.03 -24.62
C VAL A 375 -5.07 -2.03 -23.84
N VAL A 376 -5.16 -2.19 -22.52
CA VAL A 376 -5.92 -1.29 -21.63
C VAL A 376 -4.97 -0.27 -21.00
N LEU A 377 -4.98 0.96 -21.52
CA LEU A 377 -4.12 2.06 -21.04
C LEU A 377 -4.90 3.21 -20.38
N ALA A 378 -6.24 3.18 -20.46
CA ALA A 378 -7.11 4.27 -20.01
C ALA A 378 -8.29 3.77 -19.16
N GLY A 379 -8.00 3.17 -18.00
CA GLY A 379 -8.98 2.64 -17.05
C GLY A 379 -9.67 3.68 -16.17
N GLU A 380 -10.43 3.20 -15.17
CA GLU A 380 -11.38 4.02 -14.38
C GLU A 380 -10.71 5.08 -13.51
N THR A 381 -9.57 4.77 -12.90
CA THR A 381 -8.90 5.68 -11.98
C THR A 381 -7.60 6.25 -12.54
N ASP A 382 -7.38 6.04 -13.84
CA ASP A 382 -6.04 5.96 -14.37
C ASP A 382 -5.56 7.32 -14.91
N ASP A 383 -4.44 7.82 -14.39
CA ASP A 383 -3.64 8.89 -15.00
C ASP A 383 -2.86 8.29 -16.18
N VAL A 384 -3.36 8.55 -17.38
CA VAL A 384 -2.89 7.94 -18.63
C VAL A 384 -1.52 8.47 -19.03
N ASP A 385 -0.58 7.56 -19.32
CA ASP A 385 0.69 7.89 -19.98
C ASP A 385 0.43 8.27 -21.45
N LEU A 386 0.53 9.56 -21.76
CA LEU A 386 0.17 10.10 -23.08
C LEU A 386 1.12 9.65 -24.17
N ASP A 387 2.42 9.54 -23.87
CA ASP A 387 3.42 9.14 -24.85
C ASP A 387 3.28 7.65 -25.16
N LEU A 388 3.00 6.82 -24.14
CA LEU A 388 2.73 5.39 -24.32
C LEU A 388 1.45 5.14 -25.14
N LEU A 389 0.38 5.87 -24.82
CA LEU A 389 -0.89 5.76 -25.54
C LEU A 389 -0.74 6.20 -27.01
N ASP A 390 -0.06 7.33 -27.25
CA ASP A 390 0.21 7.79 -28.62
C ASP A 390 1.10 6.81 -29.39
N ALA A 391 2.13 6.24 -28.77
CA ALA A 391 2.98 5.23 -29.41
C ALA A 391 2.19 3.98 -29.85
N CYS A 392 1.28 3.48 -29.00
CA CYS A 392 0.42 2.35 -29.35
C CYS A 392 -0.53 2.69 -30.52
N LEU A 393 -1.19 3.86 -30.47
CA LEU A 393 -2.09 4.31 -31.53
C LEU A 393 -1.35 4.56 -32.86
N ALA A 394 -0.17 5.17 -32.81
CA ALA A 394 0.67 5.44 -33.98
C ALA A 394 1.14 4.15 -34.65
N ALA A 395 1.42 3.11 -33.86
CA ALA A 395 1.82 1.79 -34.35
C ALA A 395 0.64 0.91 -34.81
N GLY A 396 -0.60 1.40 -34.71
CA GLY A 396 -1.81 0.65 -35.08
C GLY A 396 -2.20 -0.46 -34.09
N VAL A 397 -1.61 -0.46 -32.89
CA VAL A 397 -1.93 -1.44 -31.84
C VAL A 397 -3.38 -1.26 -31.40
N PRO A 398 -4.17 -2.34 -31.29
CA PRO A 398 -5.51 -2.26 -30.72
C PRO A 398 -5.44 -1.74 -29.28
N VAL A 399 -6.05 -0.58 -29.03
CA VAL A 399 -6.17 0.00 -27.69
C VAL A 399 -7.64 0.01 -27.28
N ALA A 400 -7.93 -0.40 -26.05
CA ALA A 400 -9.28 -0.37 -25.49
C ALA A 400 -9.84 1.06 -25.39
N ASP A 401 -11.17 1.18 -25.42
CA ASP A 401 -11.84 2.47 -25.34
C ASP A 401 -11.58 3.14 -23.97
N PRO A 402 -11.46 4.49 -23.93
CA PRO A 402 -11.20 5.20 -22.69
C PRO A 402 -12.38 5.07 -21.72
N HIS A 403 -12.08 4.77 -20.45
CA HIS A 403 -13.08 4.89 -19.41
C HIS A 403 -13.53 6.35 -19.25
N VAL A 404 -14.81 6.58 -18.91
CA VAL A 404 -15.39 7.93 -18.78
C VAL A 404 -14.69 8.82 -17.73
N SER A 405 -13.99 8.20 -16.77
CA SER A 405 -13.28 8.86 -15.68
C SER A 405 -11.76 8.83 -15.83
N SER A 406 -11.23 8.31 -16.93
CA SER A 406 -9.79 8.34 -17.22
C SER A 406 -9.30 9.78 -17.29
N ARG A 407 -8.05 10.00 -16.85
CA ARG A 407 -7.45 11.33 -16.81
C ARG A 407 -6.29 11.39 -17.77
N LEU A 408 -6.26 12.44 -18.58
CA LEU A 408 -5.13 12.75 -19.45
C LEU A 408 -4.37 13.94 -18.83
N PRO A 409 -3.31 13.71 -18.04
CA PRO A 409 -2.66 14.76 -17.26
C PRO A 409 -1.71 15.62 -18.12
N VAL A 410 -2.24 16.35 -19.11
CA VAL A 410 -1.47 17.21 -20.05
C VAL A 410 -0.53 18.19 -19.33
N GLY A 411 -0.97 18.74 -18.19
CA GLY A 411 -0.13 19.64 -17.39
C GLY A 411 1.10 18.96 -16.78
N HIS A 412 0.96 17.71 -16.32
CA HIS A 412 2.07 16.91 -15.81
C HIS A 412 3.00 16.47 -16.94
N TRP A 413 2.42 16.03 -18.07
CA TRP A 413 3.16 15.73 -19.29
C TRP A 413 4.04 16.90 -19.74
N PHE A 414 3.54 18.13 -19.76
CA PHE A 414 4.38 19.30 -20.09
C PHE A 414 5.51 19.57 -19.09
N GLY A 415 5.30 19.23 -17.81
CA GLY A 415 6.28 19.44 -16.74
C GLY A 415 7.33 18.34 -16.64
N ASP A 416 7.21 17.29 -17.44
CA ASP A 416 8.24 16.26 -17.57
C ASP A 416 9.29 16.70 -18.61
N ASP A 417 10.54 16.78 -18.18
CA ASP A 417 11.69 17.19 -19.00
C ASP A 417 12.52 15.99 -19.50
N THR A 418 12.09 14.75 -19.22
CA THR A 418 12.72 13.55 -19.78
C THR A 418 12.49 13.47 -21.29
N ASP A 419 13.52 13.03 -22.02
CA ASP A 419 13.51 12.82 -23.47
C ASP A 419 12.40 11.84 -23.91
N GLY A 420 12.09 11.85 -25.22
CA GLY A 420 11.07 10.96 -25.79
C GLY A 420 9.65 11.53 -25.79
N ARG A 421 9.49 12.84 -25.58
CA ARG A 421 8.20 13.53 -25.73
C ARG A 421 7.67 13.40 -27.16
N ARG A 422 6.48 12.83 -27.31
CA ARG A 422 5.83 12.64 -28.62
C ARG A 422 5.03 13.86 -29.06
N ASP A 423 4.64 13.87 -30.34
CA ASP A 423 3.84 14.94 -30.94
C ASP A 423 2.32 14.76 -30.72
N LEU A 424 1.92 13.62 -30.14
CA LEU A 424 0.56 13.20 -29.82
C LEU A 424 -0.39 13.14 -31.03
N ALA A 425 0.15 13.10 -32.25
CA ALA A 425 -0.63 13.21 -33.48
C ALA A 425 -1.64 12.05 -33.64
N ALA A 426 -1.24 10.82 -33.31
CA ALA A 426 -2.11 9.65 -33.40
C ALA A 426 -3.23 9.73 -32.37
N LEU A 427 -2.91 10.15 -31.13
CA LEU A 427 -3.90 10.37 -30.09
C LEU A 427 -4.91 11.48 -30.45
N GLY A 428 -4.45 12.58 -31.06
CA GLY A 428 -5.33 13.66 -31.53
C GLY A 428 -6.23 13.25 -32.71
N ALA A 429 -5.76 12.32 -33.53
CA ALA A 429 -6.50 11.76 -34.66
C ALA A 429 -7.59 10.77 -34.22
N ASP A 430 -7.42 10.05 -33.11
CA ASP A 430 -8.40 9.06 -32.64
C ASP A 430 -9.70 9.72 -32.11
N PRO A 431 -10.88 9.47 -32.72
CA PRO A 431 -12.15 10.07 -32.29
C PRO A 431 -12.56 9.74 -30.85
N ARG A 432 -12.18 8.56 -30.34
CA ARG A 432 -12.56 8.05 -29.01
C ARG A 432 -11.92 8.89 -27.90
N PHE A 433 -10.66 9.28 -28.09
CA PHE A 433 -9.88 10.03 -27.12
C PHE A 433 -9.94 11.55 -27.35
N ARG A 434 -10.25 12.02 -28.56
CA ARG A 434 -10.23 13.44 -28.93
C ARG A 434 -11.03 14.34 -27.98
N THR A 435 -12.23 13.91 -27.59
CA THR A 435 -13.07 14.68 -26.65
C THR A 435 -12.46 14.77 -25.26
N ALA A 436 -11.87 13.68 -24.76
CA ALA A 436 -11.22 13.65 -23.46
C ALA A 436 -9.94 14.49 -23.48
N LEU A 437 -9.12 14.36 -24.52
CA LEU A 437 -7.91 15.15 -24.73
C LEU A 437 -8.22 16.65 -24.83
N GLY A 438 -9.28 17.05 -25.53
CA GLY A 438 -9.69 18.45 -25.62
C GLY A 438 -10.08 19.05 -24.25
N ARG A 439 -10.76 18.28 -23.39
CA ARG A 439 -11.06 18.70 -22.00
C ARG A 439 -9.78 18.79 -21.15
N ALA A 440 -8.82 17.89 -21.37
CA ALA A 440 -7.55 17.90 -20.67
C ALA A 440 -6.67 19.11 -21.07
N VAL A 441 -6.64 19.46 -22.36
CA VAL A 441 -5.98 20.69 -22.85
C VAL A 441 -6.60 21.92 -22.18
N GLU A 442 -7.92 22.01 -22.14
CA GLU A 442 -8.60 23.11 -21.45
C GLU A 442 -8.26 23.18 -19.96
N ALA A 443 -8.21 22.03 -19.28
CA ALA A 443 -7.86 21.94 -17.87
C ALA A 443 -6.38 22.24 -17.58
N SER A 444 -5.51 22.11 -18.59
CA SER A 444 -4.09 22.47 -18.49
C SER A 444 -3.86 23.98 -18.48
N PHE A 445 -4.82 24.76 -19.02
CA PHE A 445 -4.78 26.21 -18.91
C PHE A 445 -5.19 26.66 -17.50
N GLY A 446 -4.49 27.68 -16.99
CA GLY A 446 -4.86 28.33 -15.74
C GLY A 446 -6.22 29.01 -15.81
N ALA A 447 -6.69 29.54 -14.67
CA ALA A 447 -7.90 30.37 -14.64
C ALA A 447 -7.73 31.66 -15.46
N GLU A 448 -6.49 32.14 -15.58
CA GLU A 448 -6.11 33.28 -16.38
C GLU A 448 -5.51 32.85 -17.72
N PHE A 449 -5.76 33.66 -18.74
CA PHE A 449 -5.22 33.49 -20.08
C PHE A 449 -3.68 33.62 -20.07
N SER A 450 -3.00 32.78 -20.86
CA SER A 450 -1.56 32.84 -21.05
C SER A 450 -1.18 32.58 -22.50
N THR A 451 -0.56 33.57 -23.16
CA THR A 451 -0.06 33.44 -24.54
C THR A 451 0.94 32.31 -24.67
N ALA A 452 1.93 32.24 -23.76
CA ALA A 452 2.92 31.17 -23.73
C ALA A 452 2.29 29.79 -23.49
N GLY A 453 1.22 29.72 -22.69
CA GLY A 453 0.45 28.49 -22.52
C GLY A 453 -0.14 27.98 -23.83
N ILE A 454 -0.76 28.87 -24.61
CA ILE A 454 -1.37 28.52 -25.90
C ILE A 454 -0.30 28.14 -26.91
N GLU A 455 0.78 28.91 -27.06
CA GLU A 455 1.87 28.61 -28.00
C GLU A 455 2.47 27.22 -27.73
N ARG A 456 2.67 26.84 -26.46
CA ARG A 456 3.12 25.48 -26.10
C ARG A 456 2.16 24.39 -26.54
N VAL A 457 0.84 24.59 -26.37
CA VAL A 457 -0.19 23.66 -26.84
C VAL A 457 -0.20 23.58 -28.37
N LEU A 458 -0.11 24.73 -29.05
CA LEU A 458 -0.10 24.78 -30.50
C LEU A 458 1.15 24.15 -31.11
N ALA A 459 2.30 24.20 -30.43
CA ALA A 459 3.52 23.55 -30.88
C ALA A 459 3.38 22.02 -31.03
N VAL A 460 2.44 21.39 -30.30
CA VAL A 460 2.20 19.95 -30.32
C VAL A 460 1.02 19.62 -31.27
N PRO A 461 1.26 18.94 -32.41
CA PRO A 461 0.23 18.60 -33.41
C PRO A 461 -1.03 17.94 -32.84
N GLY A 462 -0.88 16.95 -31.96
CA GLY A 462 -1.98 16.24 -31.33
C GLY A 462 -2.85 17.14 -30.44
N LEU A 463 -2.22 17.98 -29.63
CA LEU A 463 -2.95 18.91 -28.76
C LEU A 463 -3.62 20.03 -29.57
N ARG A 464 -3.01 20.47 -30.68
CA ARG A 464 -3.63 21.40 -31.63
C ARG A 464 -4.89 20.80 -32.26
N ALA A 465 -4.86 19.54 -32.68
CA ALA A 465 -6.03 18.82 -33.19
C ALA A 465 -7.13 18.66 -32.12
N ALA A 466 -6.74 18.37 -30.88
CA ALA A 466 -7.68 18.29 -29.75
C ALA A 466 -8.32 19.64 -29.43
N LEU A 467 -7.56 20.74 -29.48
CA LEU A 467 -8.05 22.10 -29.31
C LEU A 467 -9.03 22.48 -30.43
N HIS A 468 -8.73 22.12 -31.68
CA HIS A 468 -9.66 22.30 -32.80
C HIS A 468 -11.01 21.65 -32.54
N GLY A 469 -11.02 20.38 -32.12
CA GLY A 469 -12.23 19.64 -31.79
C GLY A 469 -12.96 20.21 -30.57
N TRP A 470 -12.22 20.64 -29.55
CA TRP A 470 -12.81 21.28 -28.37
C TRP A 470 -13.49 22.61 -28.70
N LEU A 471 -12.88 23.45 -29.55
CA LEU A 471 -13.49 24.70 -30.02
C LEU A 471 -14.80 24.42 -30.77
N GLY A 472 -14.85 23.39 -31.62
CA GLY A 472 -16.08 22.94 -32.27
C GLY A 472 -17.17 22.55 -31.26
N MET A 473 -16.83 21.74 -30.26
CA MET A 473 -17.75 21.37 -29.18
C MET A 473 -18.19 22.56 -28.31
N MET A 474 -17.35 23.59 -28.17
CA MET A 474 -17.70 24.82 -27.46
C MET A 474 -18.68 25.66 -28.26
N ALA A 475 -18.42 25.89 -29.55
CA ALA A 475 -19.35 26.59 -30.42
C ALA A 475 -20.73 25.93 -30.44
N ASP A 476 -20.74 24.60 -30.55
CA ASP A 476 -21.96 23.78 -30.45
C ASP A 476 -22.72 23.95 -29.13
N ARG A 477 -22.01 24.12 -28.01
CA ARG A 477 -22.63 24.32 -26.70
C ARG A 477 -23.17 25.72 -26.54
N VAL A 478 -22.41 26.73 -26.96
CA VAL A 478 -22.83 28.13 -26.95
C VAL A 478 -24.13 28.31 -27.75
N VAL A 479 -24.20 27.73 -28.96
CA VAL A 479 -25.38 27.84 -29.83
C VAL A 479 -26.60 27.10 -29.27
N ARG A 480 -26.39 26.00 -28.52
CA ARG A 480 -27.48 25.17 -27.98
C ARG A 480 -27.99 25.60 -26.60
N GLN A 481 -27.19 26.32 -25.82
CA GLN A 481 -27.51 26.65 -24.42
C GLN A 481 -28.19 28.03 -24.27
N GLY A 482 -28.90 28.22 -23.15
CA GLY A 482 -29.51 29.51 -22.77
C GLY A 482 -28.55 30.42 -21.98
N LEU A 483 -28.98 31.66 -21.73
CA LEU A 483 -28.17 32.67 -21.02
C LEU A 483 -27.61 32.26 -19.65
N PRO A 484 -28.32 31.48 -18.78
CA PRO A 484 -27.81 31.15 -17.45
C PRO A 484 -26.54 30.30 -17.43
N THR A 485 -26.18 29.66 -18.55
CA THR A 485 -25.00 28.80 -18.66
C THR A 485 -23.96 29.36 -19.63
N LEU A 486 -24.37 30.28 -20.51
CA LEU A 486 -23.52 30.93 -21.50
C LEU A 486 -22.29 31.62 -20.88
N GLY A 487 -22.47 32.36 -19.77
CA GLY A 487 -21.36 33.05 -19.11
C GLY A 487 -20.23 32.10 -18.72
N GLY A 488 -20.55 30.91 -18.19
CA GLY A 488 -19.57 29.90 -17.85
C GLY A 488 -18.86 29.28 -19.06
N GLU A 489 -19.56 29.11 -20.18
CA GLU A 489 -18.94 28.62 -21.42
C GLU A 489 -18.03 29.67 -22.05
N LEU A 490 -18.41 30.95 -22.00
CA LEU A 490 -17.57 32.06 -22.45
C LEU A 490 -16.33 32.23 -21.56
N ASP A 491 -16.45 32.05 -20.23
CA ASP A 491 -15.30 32.08 -19.33
C ASP A 491 -14.30 30.96 -19.61
N ARG A 492 -14.75 29.81 -20.11
CA ARG A 492 -13.88 28.74 -20.59
C ARG A 492 -13.20 29.11 -21.90
N LEU A 493 -13.92 29.74 -22.83
CA LEU A 493 -13.38 30.23 -24.10
C LEU A 493 -12.31 31.33 -23.89
N LYS A 494 -12.48 32.19 -22.88
CA LYS A 494 -11.49 33.23 -22.51
C LYS A 494 -10.10 32.67 -22.27
N ARG A 495 -9.98 31.41 -21.80
CA ARG A 495 -8.68 30.76 -21.53
C ARG A 495 -7.83 30.58 -22.79
N VAL A 496 -8.47 30.52 -23.96
CA VAL A 496 -7.82 30.33 -25.27
C VAL A 496 -7.98 31.53 -26.21
N ALA A 497 -8.38 32.69 -25.66
CA ALA A 497 -8.75 33.88 -26.44
C ALA A 497 -7.55 34.67 -26.98
N SER A 498 -6.68 34.00 -27.75
CA SER A 498 -5.61 34.63 -28.53
C SER A 498 -5.91 34.54 -30.04
N PRO A 499 -5.35 35.43 -30.86
CA PRO A 499 -5.41 35.31 -32.32
C PRO A 499 -4.94 33.92 -32.80
N ALA A 500 -3.84 33.42 -32.22
CA ALA A 500 -3.29 32.11 -32.55
C ALA A 500 -4.22 30.94 -32.12
N GLY A 501 -4.83 31.02 -30.93
CA GLY A 501 -5.76 30.00 -30.43
C GLY A 501 -7.06 29.95 -31.23
N PHE A 502 -7.60 31.10 -31.62
CA PHE A 502 -8.80 31.18 -32.47
C PHE A 502 -8.55 30.82 -33.93
N ALA A 503 -7.33 31.03 -34.44
CA ALA A 503 -6.94 30.59 -35.77
C ALA A 503 -6.95 29.05 -35.92
N VAL A 504 -6.94 28.28 -34.82
CA VAL A 504 -7.02 26.81 -34.85
C VAL A 504 -8.36 26.32 -35.41
N ASN A 505 -9.46 27.03 -35.12
CA ASN A 505 -10.78 26.68 -35.64
C ASN A 505 -11.58 27.97 -35.93
N PRO A 506 -11.31 28.65 -37.07
CA PRO A 506 -11.96 29.91 -37.39
C PRO A 506 -13.47 29.76 -37.59
N GLU A 507 -13.94 28.59 -38.04
CA GLU A 507 -15.36 28.32 -38.22
C GLU A 507 -16.09 28.24 -36.88
N ALA A 508 -15.53 27.53 -35.89
CA ALA A 508 -16.10 27.49 -34.55
C ALA A 508 -16.18 28.89 -33.93
N VAL A 509 -15.15 29.71 -34.11
CA VAL A 509 -15.11 31.08 -33.62
C VAL A 509 -16.17 31.94 -34.30
N ARG A 510 -16.30 31.87 -35.63
CA ARG A 510 -17.37 32.54 -36.39
C ARG A 510 -18.74 32.17 -35.84
N ARG A 511 -19.01 30.88 -35.64
CA ARG A 511 -20.30 30.41 -35.10
C ARG A 511 -20.63 30.98 -33.72
N VAL A 512 -19.62 31.20 -32.87
CA VAL A 512 -19.80 31.84 -31.56
C VAL A 512 -20.06 33.34 -31.72
N THR A 513 -19.29 34.03 -32.56
CA THR A 513 -19.38 35.50 -32.70
C THR A 513 -20.60 35.96 -33.50
N THR A 514 -21.10 35.16 -34.43
CA THR A 514 -22.31 35.46 -35.21
C THR A 514 -23.59 34.93 -34.55
N HIS A 515 -23.50 34.31 -33.37
CA HIS A 515 -24.69 33.79 -32.69
C HIS A 515 -25.55 34.93 -32.15
N ASP A 516 -26.76 35.08 -32.71
CA ASP A 516 -27.71 36.10 -32.27
C ASP A 516 -28.28 35.77 -30.89
N LEU A 517 -27.84 36.52 -29.88
CA LEU A 517 -28.29 36.39 -28.51
C LEU A 517 -29.67 37.04 -28.26
N GLY A 518 -30.17 37.87 -29.17
CA GLY A 518 -31.46 38.56 -29.02
C GLY A 518 -32.64 37.60 -28.82
N PRO A 519 -32.84 36.61 -29.71
CA PRO A 519 -33.87 35.59 -29.55
C PRO A 519 -33.67 34.69 -28.31
N VAL A 520 -32.42 34.46 -27.89
CA VAL A 520 -32.09 33.67 -26.69
C VAL A 520 -32.45 34.45 -25.43
N LEU A 521 -32.11 35.73 -25.37
CA LEU A 521 -32.49 36.66 -24.31
C LEU A 521 -34.01 36.80 -24.24
N GLY A 522 -34.66 37.08 -25.36
CA GLY A 522 -36.12 37.19 -25.42
C GLY A 522 -36.84 35.90 -25.00
N ARG A 523 -36.29 34.71 -25.30
CA ARG A 523 -36.83 33.45 -24.77
C ARG A 523 -36.57 33.29 -23.27
N THR A 524 -35.37 33.63 -22.81
CA THR A 524 -35.00 33.50 -21.38
C THR A 524 -35.85 34.43 -20.51
N LEU A 525 -36.03 35.69 -20.91
CA LEU A 525 -36.88 36.64 -20.19
C LEU A 525 -38.36 36.23 -20.21
N ARG A 526 -38.86 35.71 -21.33
CA ARG A 526 -40.25 35.20 -21.41
C ARG A 526 -40.47 33.92 -20.60
N ALA A 527 -39.44 33.09 -20.43
CA ALA A 527 -39.50 31.88 -19.60
C ALA A 527 -39.30 32.18 -18.10
N GLY A 528 -38.97 33.42 -17.75
CA GLY A 528 -38.61 33.87 -16.42
C GLY A 528 -37.17 33.55 -16.05
N VAL A 529 -36.53 34.44 -15.28
CA VAL A 529 -35.19 34.19 -14.71
C VAL A 529 -35.30 33.62 -13.29
N LEU A 530 -34.31 32.86 -12.84
CA LEU A 530 -34.32 32.26 -11.50
C LEU A 530 -34.52 33.29 -10.37
N ASP A 531 -34.07 34.53 -10.58
CA ASP A 531 -34.21 35.63 -9.62
C ASP A 531 -35.65 36.19 -9.54
N GLU A 532 -36.51 35.92 -10.53
CA GLU A 532 -37.94 36.25 -10.51
C GLU A 532 -38.75 35.21 -9.71
N TYR A 533 -38.19 34.02 -9.52
CA TYR A 533 -38.76 32.99 -8.65
C TYR A 533 -38.37 33.27 -7.20
N GLY A 534 -39.11 34.18 -6.56
CA GLY A 534 -39.03 34.37 -5.12
C GLY A 534 -39.48 33.10 -4.39
N TRP A 535 -38.78 32.76 -3.31
CA TRP A 535 -39.25 31.78 -2.35
C TRP A 535 -39.50 32.54 -1.04
N PRO A 536 -40.72 33.07 -0.79
CA PRO A 536 -40.99 33.98 0.33
C PRO A 536 -40.58 33.37 1.68
N ALA A 537 -40.80 32.07 1.82
CA ALA A 537 -40.32 31.28 2.93
C ALA A 537 -38.78 31.35 3.07
N TRP A 538 -38.03 31.11 2.01
CA TRP A 538 -36.57 31.22 2.00
C TRP A 538 -36.07 32.64 2.35
N GLU A 539 -36.69 33.66 1.79
CA GLU A 539 -36.35 35.07 2.02
C GLU A 539 -36.60 35.48 3.48
N GLU A 540 -37.69 34.99 4.08
CA GLU A 540 -37.97 35.14 5.51
C GLU A 540 -36.90 34.46 6.37
N ALA A 541 -36.39 33.31 5.94
CA ALA A 541 -35.32 32.61 6.65
C ALA A 541 -33.97 33.34 6.56
N LEU A 542 -33.64 33.90 5.39
CA LEU A 542 -32.44 34.73 5.21
C LEU A 542 -32.50 36.01 6.05
N ARG A 543 -33.66 36.69 6.12
CA ARG A 543 -33.83 37.88 6.97
C ARG A 543 -33.64 37.60 8.47
N ARG A 544 -33.88 36.36 8.89
CA ARG A 544 -33.72 35.91 10.29
C ARG A 544 -32.35 35.30 10.60
N LEU A 545 -31.43 35.24 9.64
CA LEU A 545 -30.05 34.82 9.84
C LEU A 545 -29.17 36.06 10.07
N PRO A 546 -28.39 36.12 11.17
CA PRO A 546 -27.43 37.20 11.37
C PRO A 546 -26.32 37.05 10.33
N VAL A 547 -26.28 37.94 9.34
CA VAL A 547 -25.17 38.00 8.36
C VAL A 547 -24.08 38.88 8.96
N PRO A 548 -22.82 38.40 9.14
CA PRO A 548 -21.72 39.25 9.53
C PRO A 548 -21.43 40.27 8.42
N THR A 549 -21.17 41.51 8.81
CA THR A 549 -21.07 42.68 7.92
C THR A 549 -19.80 42.77 7.08
N ASP A 550 -18.93 41.77 7.11
CA ASP A 550 -17.68 41.73 6.31
C ASP A 550 -17.61 40.47 5.48
N ASP A 551 -17.59 40.62 4.15
CA ASP A 551 -17.21 39.66 3.09
C ASP A 551 -17.52 38.16 3.33
N GLY A 552 -18.57 37.88 4.09
CA GLY A 552 -18.94 36.55 4.53
C GLY A 552 -19.61 35.78 3.41
N LYS A 553 -18.86 34.90 2.75
CA LYS A 553 -19.42 33.91 1.81
C LYS A 553 -20.50 33.09 2.53
N LEU A 554 -21.74 33.25 2.10
CA LEU A 554 -22.83 32.31 2.40
C LEU A 554 -22.57 31.01 1.61
N ASP A 555 -22.26 29.93 2.31
CA ASP A 555 -22.10 28.61 1.69
C ASP A 555 -23.47 27.91 1.61
N LEU A 556 -23.99 27.81 0.38
CA LEU A 556 -25.20 27.07 0.06
C LEU A 556 -24.87 25.59 -0.13
N ALA A 557 -25.44 24.73 0.71
CA ALA A 557 -25.33 23.28 0.59
C ALA A 557 -26.72 22.66 0.38
N ALA A 558 -27.00 22.20 -0.84
CA ALA A 558 -28.15 21.33 -1.10
C ALA A 558 -27.79 19.90 -0.67
N HIS A 559 -28.31 19.46 0.47
CA HIS A 559 -28.14 18.08 0.92
C HIS A 559 -29.35 17.25 0.45
N ARG A 560 -29.13 16.23 -0.40
CA ARG A 560 -30.14 15.19 -0.67
C ARG A 560 -29.90 13.98 0.23
N PRO A 561 -30.73 13.76 1.27
CA PRO A 561 -31.02 12.42 1.76
C PRO A 561 -32.42 12.02 1.26
N GLY A 562 -32.48 11.11 0.28
CA GLY A 562 -33.74 10.54 -0.21
C GLY A 562 -34.53 11.40 -1.21
N ARG A 563 -35.61 10.82 -1.76
CA ARG A 563 -36.45 11.30 -2.89
C ARG A 563 -37.10 12.69 -2.70
N GLN A 564 -36.90 13.38 -1.58
CA GLN A 564 -37.36 14.75 -1.36
C GLN A 564 -36.16 15.64 -1.02
N GLY A 565 -35.72 16.47 -1.97
CA GLY A 565 -34.65 17.43 -1.76
C GLY A 565 -35.12 18.59 -0.88
N VAL A 566 -34.43 18.81 0.24
CA VAL A 566 -34.76 19.84 1.24
C VAL A 566 -33.55 20.78 1.34
N PRO A 567 -33.64 22.05 0.90
CA PRO A 567 -32.51 22.98 0.96
C PRO A 567 -32.15 23.36 2.40
N VAL A 568 -30.85 23.50 2.67
CA VAL A 568 -30.26 23.86 3.97
C VAL A 568 -29.44 25.14 3.81
N VAL A 569 -29.60 26.10 4.73
CA VAL A 569 -28.81 27.35 4.76
C VAL A 569 -28.01 27.41 6.04
N ALA A 570 -26.73 27.72 5.92
CA ALA A 570 -25.84 27.95 7.05
C ALA A 570 -25.14 29.31 6.90
N ALA A 571 -25.10 30.07 8.00
CA ALA A 571 -24.33 31.30 8.13
C ALA A 571 -23.68 31.29 9.52
N GLY A 572 -22.35 31.10 9.57
CA GLY A 572 -21.63 30.93 10.84
C GLY A 572 -22.18 29.74 11.68
N PRO A 573 -22.34 29.87 13.01
CA PRO A 573 -22.80 28.79 13.90
C PRO A 573 -24.30 28.46 13.78
N ALA A 574 -25.05 29.10 12.90
CA ALA A 574 -26.49 28.86 12.73
C ALA A 574 -26.75 27.98 11.50
N VAL A 575 -27.44 26.84 11.71
CA VAL A 575 -27.85 25.91 10.64
C VAL A 575 -29.37 25.76 10.67
N ARG A 576 -30.03 25.91 9.52
CA ARG A 576 -31.48 25.73 9.39
C ARG A 576 -31.83 24.79 8.23
N ARG A 577 -32.74 23.84 8.49
CA ARG A 577 -33.21 22.82 7.52
C ARG A 577 -34.66 23.12 7.13
N ARG A 578 -35.01 23.10 5.83
CA ARG A 578 -36.34 23.55 5.38
C ARG A 578 -37.01 22.73 4.27
N GLY A 579 -38.26 22.33 4.51
CA GLY A 579 -39.14 21.67 3.53
C GLY A 579 -40.03 22.66 2.75
N THR A 580 -40.82 22.15 1.81
CA THR A 580 -41.61 22.94 0.85
C THR A 580 -42.61 23.94 1.46
N ALA A 581 -43.10 23.70 2.69
CA ALA A 581 -44.13 24.54 3.33
C ALA A 581 -43.63 25.39 4.54
N GLY A 582 -42.39 25.27 5.00
CA GLY A 582 -42.02 25.85 6.30
C GLY A 582 -40.64 25.47 6.83
N VAL A 583 -40.07 26.28 7.74
CA VAL A 583 -38.83 25.96 8.48
C VAL A 583 -39.10 24.70 9.29
N LEU A 584 -38.39 23.60 9.00
CA LEU A 584 -38.62 22.34 9.68
C LEU A 584 -37.84 22.26 11.00
N VAL A 585 -36.61 22.81 11.06
CA VAL A 585 -35.76 22.81 12.27
C VAL A 585 -34.84 24.04 12.31
N GLN A 586 -34.71 24.66 13.49
CA GLN A 586 -33.74 25.72 13.79
C GLN A 586 -32.75 25.25 14.87
N HIS A 587 -31.45 25.15 14.53
CA HIS A 587 -30.39 24.84 15.48
C HIS A 587 -29.35 25.96 15.56
N ARG A 588 -28.93 26.26 16.80
CA ARG A 588 -27.78 27.13 17.09
C ARG A 588 -26.65 26.21 17.55
N VAL A 589 -25.59 26.07 16.75
CA VAL A 589 -24.44 25.24 17.10
C VAL A 589 -23.60 26.03 18.10
N GLY A 590 -23.82 25.80 19.39
CA GLY A 590 -22.92 26.27 20.43
C GLY A 590 -21.68 25.39 20.44
N LEU A 591 -20.60 25.84 19.81
CA LEU A 591 -19.27 25.29 20.04
C LEU A 591 -18.31 26.46 20.24
N ALA A 592 -18.06 26.73 21.53
CA ALA A 592 -16.94 27.52 21.96
C ALA A 592 -15.64 26.94 21.38
N CYS A 593 -14.70 27.84 21.13
CA CYS A 593 -13.34 27.65 20.68
C CYS A 593 -12.67 26.35 21.19
N VAL A 594 -11.79 25.77 20.37
CA VAL A 594 -10.91 24.58 20.60
C VAL A 594 -11.37 23.31 19.85
N LEU A 595 -11.53 23.35 18.52
CA LEU A 595 -11.48 22.13 17.68
C LEU A 595 -10.98 22.36 16.22
N GLU A 596 -10.23 23.44 15.95
CA GLU A 596 -9.71 23.71 14.60
C GLU A 596 -8.68 22.68 14.09
N HIS A 597 -8.09 21.85 14.97
CA HIS A 597 -7.06 20.89 14.57
C HIS A 597 -7.53 19.44 14.36
N ARG A 598 -8.64 19.01 14.97
CA ARG A 598 -9.14 17.61 14.79
C ARG A 598 -10.21 17.48 13.69
N ALA A 599 -10.96 18.54 13.36
CA ALA A 599 -11.95 18.52 12.28
C ALA A 599 -11.32 18.48 10.87
N ARG A 600 -10.16 19.14 10.67
CA ARG A 600 -9.43 19.14 9.38
C ARG A 600 -8.93 17.73 8.98
N ARG A 601 -8.71 16.81 9.94
CA ARG A 601 -8.32 15.41 9.66
C ARG A 601 -9.52 14.49 9.36
N ARG A 602 -10.67 14.65 10.03
CA ARG A 602 -11.86 13.83 9.75
C ARG A 602 -12.61 14.24 8.48
N VAL A 603 -12.58 15.52 8.07
CA VAL A 603 -13.12 15.97 6.77
C VAL A 603 -12.28 15.43 5.60
N ARG A 604 -10.97 15.19 5.78
CA ARG A 604 -10.13 14.49 4.78
C ARG A 604 -10.49 13.00 4.67
N ALA A 605 -10.89 12.35 5.76
CA ALA A 605 -11.33 10.94 5.75
C ALA A 605 -12.73 10.77 5.13
N HIS A 606 -13.65 11.72 5.34
CA HIS A 606 -15.01 11.66 4.76
C HIS A 606 -15.04 12.09 3.28
N ARG A 607 -14.12 12.97 2.84
CA ARG A 607 -13.90 13.26 1.40
C ARG A 607 -13.36 12.07 0.61
N ARG A 608 -12.72 11.08 1.25
CA ARG A 608 -12.27 9.84 0.60
C ARG A 608 -13.41 8.85 0.34
N ARG A 609 -14.41 8.75 1.24
CA ARG A 609 -15.55 7.83 1.07
C ARG A 609 -16.67 8.36 0.16
N LEU A 610 -16.73 9.67 -0.12
CA LEU A 610 -17.73 10.27 -1.02
C LEU A 610 -17.24 10.44 -2.47
N ARG A 611 -15.97 10.12 -2.78
CA ARG A 611 -15.52 10.03 -4.19
C ARG A 611 -16.03 8.77 -4.90
N SER A 612 -16.49 7.77 -4.15
CA SER A 612 -17.01 6.49 -4.65
C SER A 612 -18.50 6.52 -5.03
N ALA A 613 -19.17 7.67 -4.92
CA ALA A 613 -20.57 7.83 -5.32
C ALA A 613 -20.72 9.07 -6.21
N ARG A 614 -20.17 9.00 -7.42
CA ARG A 614 -20.42 9.95 -8.50
C ARG A 614 -20.95 9.22 -9.73
N ILE A 615 -22.12 8.63 -9.56
CA ILE A 615 -23.03 8.36 -10.67
C ILE A 615 -24.29 9.19 -10.38
N LEU A 616 -24.70 9.94 -11.40
CA LEU A 616 -25.75 10.98 -11.45
C LEU A 616 -25.29 12.41 -11.13
N GLY A 617 -25.27 13.20 -12.20
CA GLY A 617 -24.92 14.61 -12.25
C GLY A 617 -25.64 15.44 -11.20
N ALA A 618 -24.86 16.12 -10.38
CA ALA A 618 -25.33 17.21 -9.54
C ALA A 618 -24.33 18.36 -9.68
N VAL A 619 -24.73 19.32 -10.52
CA VAL A 619 -24.09 20.63 -10.65
C VAL A 619 -24.26 21.36 -9.32
N ALA A 620 -23.25 21.33 -8.46
CA ALA A 620 -23.16 22.24 -7.33
C ALA A 620 -22.72 23.61 -7.87
N ARG A 621 -23.67 24.44 -8.32
CA ARG A 621 -23.38 25.86 -8.61
C ARG A 621 -23.32 26.62 -7.30
N ARG A 622 -22.16 27.24 -7.05
CA ARG A 622 -21.99 28.26 -6.02
C ARG A 622 -22.61 29.54 -6.57
N TRP A 623 -23.70 30.00 -5.99
CA TRP A 623 -24.30 31.30 -6.33
C TRP A 623 -23.87 32.32 -5.29
N THR A 624 -23.19 33.37 -5.74
CA THR A 624 -22.87 34.55 -4.91
C THR A 624 -23.86 35.65 -5.23
N TYR A 625 -24.66 36.04 -4.24
CA TYR A 625 -25.60 37.16 -4.35
C TYR A 625 -24.87 38.45 -3.96
N ARG A 626 -24.74 39.43 -4.86
CA ARG A 626 -24.29 40.80 -4.54
C ARG A 626 -25.49 41.74 -4.67
N ARG A 627 -25.79 42.51 -3.61
CA ARG A 627 -26.76 43.62 -3.68
C ARG A 627 -26.20 44.75 -4.55
N TRP A 628 -26.97 45.19 -5.54
CA TRP A 628 -26.76 46.49 -6.20
C TRP A 628 -27.59 47.56 -5.47
N ALA A 629 -26.98 48.69 -5.13
CA ALA A 629 -27.66 49.87 -4.60
C ALA A 629 -27.88 50.89 -5.73
N PRO A 630 -29.06 51.54 -5.83
CA PRO A 630 -29.30 52.54 -6.87
C PRO A 630 -28.64 53.89 -6.50
N ALA A 631 -27.97 54.51 -7.47
CA ALA A 631 -27.39 55.84 -7.37
C ALA A 631 -28.51 56.90 -7.36
N ALA A 632 -28.59 57.70 -6.30
CA ALA A 632 -29.50 58.84 -6.21
C ALA A 632 -28.93 60.02 -7.01
N GLY A 633 -29.60 60.38 -8.10
CA GLY A 633 -29.33 61.61 -8.86
C GLY A 633 -29.76 62.85 -8.08
N ARG A 634 -28.87 63.85 -8.00
CA ARG A 634 -29.20 65.21 -7.58
C ARG A 634 -29.65 66.02 -8.81
N GLY A 635 -30.85 66.58 -8.73
CA GLY A 635 -31.33 67.70 -9.56
C GLY A 635 -31.62 68.92 -8.64
N PRO A 636 -31.85 70.10 -9.21
CA PRO A 636 -31.04 71.30 -8.94
C PRO A 636 -31.57 72.19 -7.80
N GLY A 637 -30.62 72.89 -7.17
CA GLY A 637 -30.74 74.07 -6.34
C GLY A 637 -29.43 74.85 -6.41
#